data_AF-A0A832HMM6-F1
#
_entry.id   AF-A0A832HMM6-F1
#
_cell.length_a   1.000
_cell.length_b   1.000
_cell.length_c   1.000
_cell.angle_alpha   90.00
_cell.angle_beta   90.00
_cell.angle_gamma   90.00
#
_symmetry.space_group_name_H-M   'P 1'
#
loop_
_entity.id
_entity.type
_entity.pdbx_description
1 polymer ?
#
loop_
_entity_poly.entity_id
_entity_poly.type
_entity_poly.pdbx_seq_one_letter_code
_entity_poly.pdbx_strand_id
1 'polypeptide(L)'
;MAINRRSGINPPECAAPARTAHPVLQFILGIVGILIVSGISLRADETNRFGFLGPEIFPIDNLISQLRAADIDGDGLTDLIVVNNARSRINILYNQTGKTNVAPARKVKRDLNELPPDARFRIESIASEKTISALAVADLNGDSRPDIAYFGVPKELLVQYNQKEGSWSTPRRWTMDDGLLDPNALANGDLNGDGREDLVMLAENVIYFLAQKPDGTLAEPEKIPYSGNVKAVQILDIDGDARSDLMLVNWEHAYPFRFRLQGPSGQLGPEFHFPLTPIRSYWMDDLDGDRKTEVITIAAKSGRAQVSHFAKRKADPINTTFLQGQFNILPFIKTTKSRRGITWADINRDSLSDLLVAEPDSGQLRVFLQQPNGSLSSARTFPTFTGVAEIAVCDWDGDGTPEIFLLSIDERQIGVSRLDQTGRIPFPNILPLEGRPLAMAVGQLYQREQPVLTAIVDIDGKRELQVRHANGSAKRQKLSESFKANPTSLVIHDINQDNRKDLVVLIPYEKMKVLLQTDDEQFEEHDVAPPGGSSEQPWVSTADVDGDGFDELLLAQKNFVRAVVLQQDPSLKGSTNRPSHTFRVKEQINGVSSSSRIIGAAQLKTQTNNVAYLFLLDADRRALTLCSRNSTAVWQTVRNIELPVSDFTAISTIALAATNANTVTCFGLNTAAWLPLFGDVWELTRLDDYETPIKDGYLHDVTSGDLDHDGRKDLVFLETAKNHLDIVTYEPPHRLVPANRWQVFEERTFKGRRPDIPEPREAVVVDLTGDGRNDLAILVHDRVLVYPQE
;
A
#
# COMPACT_ATOMS: atom_id res chain seq x y z
N MET A 1 54.42 -18.11 -18.36
CA MET A 1 55.09 -17.65 -19.62
C MET A 1 54.59 -16.23 -19.87
N ALA A 2 55.38 -15.17 -19.72
CA ALA A 2 56.56 -14.74 -20.52
C ALA A 2 56.12 -14.22 -21.92
N ILE A 3 56.58 -13.09 -22.49
CA ILE A 3 57.54 -12.00 -22.14
C ILE A 3 57.14 -10.78 -23.03
N ASN A 4 56.93 -9.54 -22.53
CA ASN A 4 57.88 -8.43 -22.30
C ASN A 4 58.50 -7.70 -23.55
N ARG A 5 58.23 -6.37 -23.66
CA ARG A 5 59.20 -5.22 -23.85
C ARG A 5 59.79 -4.92 -25.27
N ARG A 6 60.32 -3.72 -25.62
CA ARG A 6 60.73 -2.50 -24.83
C ARG A 6 60.91 -1.18 -25.66
N SER A 7 61.07 -0.05 -24.93
CA SER A 7 61.82 1.23 -25.21
C SER A 7 61.32 2.25 -26.27
N GLY A 8 61.40 3.58 -26.06
CA GLY A 8 61.72 4.38 -24.85
C GLY A 8 62.18 5.85 -25.09
N ILE A 9 62.26 6.65 -24.01
CA ILE A 9 62.98 7.96 -23.81
C ILE A 9 62.18 9.29 -24.08
N ASN A 10 62.35 10.28 -23.16
CA ASN A 10 61.69 11.61 -23.06
C ASN A 10 62.67 12.80 -23.39
N PRO A 11 62.53 14.05 -22.86
CA PRO A 11 61.94 15.25 -23.49
C PRO A 11 62.96 16.41 -23.64
N PRO A 12 62.55 17.71 -23.73
CA PRO A 12 62.77 18.60 -22.57
C PRO A 12 61.74 19.75 -22.34
N GLU A 13 61.84 20.43 -21.18
CA GLU A 13 61.12 21.65 -20.75
C GLU A 13 62.00 22.93 -20.88
N CYS A 14 61.42 24.15 -20.89
CA CYS A 14 61.64 25.21 -19.86
C CYS A 14 61.11 26.64 -20.17
N ALA A 15 60.38 27.21 -19.19
CA ALA A 15 60.48 28.55 -18.55
C ALA A 15 60.49 29.92 -19.31
N ALA A 16 59.87 30.92 -18.65
CA ALA A 16 59.97 32.40 -18.83
C ALA A 16 61.12 32.97 -17.92
N PRO A 17 61.23 34.26 -17.45
CA PRO A 17 60.42 35.51 -17.57
C PRO A 17 61.25 36.84 -17.72
N ALA A 18 60.64 38.05 -17.59
CA ALA A 18 61.25 39.28 -16.98
C ALA A 18 60.31 40.50 -16.84
N ARG A 19 60.60 41.42 -15.89
CA ARG A 19 60.00 42.76 -15.66
C ARG A 19 61.06 43.87 -15.83
N THR A 20 60.66 45.13 -16.09
CA THR A 20 61.38 46.39 -15.66
C THR A 20 60.46 47.62 -15.74
N ALA A 21 60.82 48.78 -15.15
CA ALA A 21 59.90 49.90 -14.84
C ALA A 21 60.48 51.35 -15.01
N HIS A 22 59.57 52.34 -15.17
CA HIS A 22 59.56 53.80 -14.84
C HIS A 22 60.79 54.74 -15.04
N PRO A 23 60.60 56.06 -15.38
CA PRO A 23 60.24 57.17 -14.44
C PRO A 23 59.11 58.14 -14.94
N VAL A 24 58.22 58.78 -14.12
CA VAL A 24 58.37 59.99 -13.21
C VAL A 24 58.50 61.32 -14.03
N LEU A 25 57.74 62.44 -13.84
CA LEU A 25 57.47 63.25 -12.62
C LEU A 25 56.01 63.83 -12.46
N GLN A 26 55.78 65.16 -12.31
CA GLN A 26 54.63 65.82 -11.64
C GLN A 26 54.39 67.31 -12.01
N PHE A 27 53.17 67.86 -11.75
CA PHE A 27 52.83 68.92 -10.74
C PHE A 27 51.28 69.16 -10.73
N ILE A 28 50.51 68.77 -9.70
CA ILE A 28 50.03 69.54 -8.49
C ILE A 28 48.99 70.65 -8.87
N LEU A 29 47.79 70.81 -8.27
CA LEU A 29 47.38 70.82 -6.83
C LEU A 29 45.86 70.55 -6.63
N GLY A 30 45.44 69.96 -5.48
CA GLY A 30 44.04 69.99 -5.02
C GLY A 30 43.60 68.79 -4.17
N ILE A 31 43.57 68.91 -2.84
CA ILE A 31 43.24 67.83 -1.89
C ILE A 31 41.92 68.09 -1.16
N VAL A 32 41.01 67.11 -1.16
CA VAL A 32 40.04 66.85 -0.08
C VAL A 32 40.13 65.35 0.23
N GLY A 33 40.41 65.01 1.49
CA GLY A 33 40.58 63.62 1.91
C GLY A 33 39.30 63.03 2.51
N ILE A 34 38.98 61.80 2.12
CA ILE A 34 38.05 60.92 2.85
C ILE A 34 38.83 59.66 3.21
N LEU A 35 38.87 59.33 4.51
CA LEU A 35 39.49 58.11 5.00
C LEU A 35 38.67 56.89 4.59
N ILE A 36 39.32 55.93 3.93
CA ILE A 36 38.80 54.56 3.80
C ILE A 36 39.17 53.83 5.09
N VAL A 37 38.21 53.71 6.01
CA VAL A 37 38.29 52.75 7.11
C VAL A 37 37.78 51.41 6.60
N SER A 38 38.59 50.36 6.77
CA SER A 38 38.22 48.99 6.48
C SER A 38 37.12 48.53 7.46
N GLY A 39 35.87 48.68 7.06
CA GLY A 39 34.73 48.10 7.77
C GLY A 39 34.78 46.58 7.65
N ILE A 40 35.23 45.90 8.70
CA ILE A 40 34.73 44.55 8.99
C ILE A 40 33.25 44.73 9.27
N SER A 41 32.41 44.49 8.26
CA SER A 41 30.98 44.37 8.49
C SER A 41 30.78 43.04 9.21
N LEU A 42 30.87 43.10 10.55
CA LEU A 42 30.05 42.22 11.38
C LEU A 42 28.65 42.29 10.78
N ARG A 43 28.13 41.17 10.27
CA ARG A 43 26.68 41.03 10.17
C ARG A 43 26.19 41.24 11.60
N ALA A 44 25.43 42.30 11.81
CA ALA A 44 24.64 42.42 13.03
C ALA A 44 23.75 41.17 13.13
N ASP A 45 23.48 40.72 14.35
CA ASP A 45 22.60 39.58 14.60
C ASP A 45 21.33 39.72 13.75
N GLU A 46 21.02 38.70 12.93
CA GLU A 46 19.68 38.59 12.37
C GLU A 46 18.74 38.47 13.56
N THR A 47 17.79 39.40 13.64
CA THR A 47 16.78 39.47 14.69
C THR A 47 16.15 38.10 14.87
N ASN A 48 15.99 37.66 16.12
CA ASN A 48 15.33 36.42 16.49
C ASN A 48 13.98 36.34 15.76
N ARG A 49 13.87 35.53 14.69
CA ARG A 49 12.69 35.49 13.81
C ARG A 49 11.43 35.01 14.54
N PHE A 50 11.62 34.32 15.66
CA PHE A 50 10.57 33.74 16.50
C PHE A 50 10.43 34.53 17.81
N GLY A 51 9.54 35.52 17.81
CA GLY A 51 9.09 36.26 19.00
C GLY A 51 7.76 35.72 19.50
N PHE A 52 7.64 35.48 20.82
CA PHE A 52 6.39 35.08 21.46
C PHE A 52 6.12 35.94 22.69
N LEU A 53 4.90 36.45 22.85
CA LEU A 53 4.47 37.32 23.96
C LEU A 53 4.47 36.62 25.35
N GLY A 54 4.75 35.32 25.38
CA GLY A 54 4.78 34.45 26.56
C GLY A 54 3.55 33.53 26.64
N PRO A 55 3.61 32.44 27.43
CA PRO A 55 2.55 31.46 27.48
C PRO A 55 1.31 31.95 28.23
N GLU A 56 0.18 32.01 27.52
CA GLU A 56 -1.16 32.03 28.10
C GLU A 56 -1.56 30.61 28.52
N ILE A 57 -2.12 30.46 29.72
CA ILE A 57 -2.33 29.15 30.35
C ILE A 57 -3.81 28.88 30.60
N PHE A 58 -4.36 27.90 29.89
CA PHE A 58 -5.78 27.52 29.95
C PHE A 58 -5.95 26.13 30.61
N PRO A 59 -6.21 26.06 31.93
CA PRO A 59 -6.48 24.78 32.59
C PRO A 59 -7.86 24.23 32.19
N ILE A 60 -7.93 22.94 31.87
CA ILE A 60 -9.15 22.23 31.44
C ILE A 60 -9.47 21.11 32.45
N ASP A 61 -8.85 19.93 32.30
CA ASP A 61 -8.95 18.75 33.17
C ASP A 61 -7.76 17.82 32.85
N ASN A 62 -7.50 16.81 33.69
CA ASN A 62 -6.53 15.76 33.37
C ASN A 62 -7.07 14.81 32.27
N LEU A 63 -6.19 14.09 31.56
CA LEU A 63 -6.55 13.15 30.47
C LEU A 63 -7.29 13.82 29.29
N ILE A 64 -6.96 15.09 29.04
CA ILE A 64 -7.28 15.75 27.78
C ILE A 64 -6.37 15.26 26.65
N SER A 65 -6.87 15.20 25.41
CA SER A 65 -6.15 14.72 24.21
C SER A 65 -6.79 15.28 22.93
N GLN A 66 -6.16 15.05 21.78
CA GLN A 66 -6.69 15.38 20.45
C GLN A 66 -7.01 16.86 20.32
N LEU A 67 -5.96 17.68 20.45
CA LEU A 67 -5.98 19.09 20.13
C LEU A 67 -6.24 19.26 18.62
N ARG A 68 -7.30 19.99 18.29
CA ARG A 68 -7.67 20.39 16.93
C ARG A 68 -7.98 21.88 16.94
N ALA A 69 -7.90 22.50 15.77
CA ALA A 69 -8.21 23.91 15.58
C ALA A 69 -9.11 24.09 14.36
N ALA A 70 -10.16 24.90 14.49
CA ALA A 70 -11.10 25.25 13.43
C ALA A 70 -11.96 26.45 13.87
N ASP A 71 -12.45 27.26 12.94
CA ASP A 71 -13.49 28.27 13.22
C ASP A 71 -14.85 27.56 13.36
N ILE A 72 -15.28 27.25 14.60
CA ILE A 72 -16.49 26.46 14.84
C ILE A 72 -17.74 27.34 14.73
N ASP A 73 -17.74 28.56 15.26
CA ASP A 73 -18.95 29.40 15.22
C ASP A 73 -19.11 30.27 13.95
N GLY A 74 -18.07 30.34 13.12
CA GLY A 74 -18.05 31.00 11.82
C GLY A 74 -17.84 32.50 11.92
N ASP A 75 -17.09 32.97 12.91
CA ASP A 75 -16.81 34.40 13.15
C ASP A 75 -15.47 34.88 12.55
N GLY A 76 -14.69 33.96 11.98
CA GLY A 76 -13.40 34.21 11.35
C GLY A 76 -12.19 34.08 12.29
N LEU A 77 -12.40 33.75 13.57
CA LEU A 77 -11.33 33.41 14.50
C LEU A 77 -11.20 31.88 14.66
N THR A 78 -9.99 31.40 14.87
CA THR A 78 -9.77 29.97 15.11
C THR A 78 -10.10 29.60 16.56
N ASP A 79 -10.97 28.61 16.74
CA ASP A 79 -11.26 27.97 18.03
C ASP A 79 -10.38 26.74 18.26
N LEU A 80 -10.22 26.33 19.52
CA LEU A 80 -9.55 25.09 19.88
C LEU A 80 -10.53 24.01 20.37
N ILE A 81 -10.34 22.78 19.92
CA ILE A 81 -11.18 21.63 20.27
C ILE A 81 -10.30 20.57 20.95
N VAL A 82 -10.76 20.04 22.07
CA VAL A 82 -9.99 19.08 22.90
C VAL A 82 -10.92 18.00 23.46
N VAL A 83 -10.56 16.73 23.29
CA VAL A 83 -11.25 15.59 23.92
C VAL A 83 -10.94 15.55 25.41
N ASN A 84 -11.97 15.45 26.26
CA ASN A 84 -11.85 15.36 27.72
C ASN A 84 -12.52 14.07 28.23
N ASN A 85 -11.77 12.97 28.13
CA ASN A 85 -12.24 11.64 28.54
C ASN A 85 -12.43 11.50 30.06
N ALA A 86 -11.80 12.33 30.89
CA ALA A 86 -12.03 12.34 32.34
C ALA A 86 -13.43 12.86 32.74
N ARG A 87 -14.11 13.56 31.83
CA ARG A 87 -15.47 14.11 32.03
C ARG A 87 -16.50 13.62 31.01
N SER A 88 -16.10 12.73 30.10
CA SER A 88 -16.92 12.29 28.96
C SER A 88 -17.53 13.47 28.19
N ARG A 89 -16.64 14.33 27.67
CA ARG A 89 -17.03 15.49 26.85
C ARG A 89 -15.95 15.88 25.85
N ILE A 90 -16.36 16.59 24.81
CA ILE A 90 -15.47 17.39 23.96
C ILE A 90 -15.54 18.82 24.48
N ASN A 91 -14.40 19.39 24.84
CA ASN A 91 -14.28 20.80 25.20
C ASN A 91 -14.01 21.63 23.93
N ILE A 92 -14.79 22.69 23.75
CA ILE A 92 -14.58 23.70 22.69
C ILE A 92 -14.20 25.00 23.38
N LEU A 93 -13.08 25.57 22.97
CA LEU A 93 -12.50 26.82 23.45
C LEU A 93 -12.78 27.86 22.37
N TYR A 94 -13.93 28.53 22.46
CA TYR A 94 -14.34 29.56 21.51
C TYR A 94 -13.52 30.82 21.68
N ASN A 95 -12.90 31.32 20.62
CA ASN A 95 -12.03 32.49 20.66
C ASN A 95 -12.82 33.79 20.83
N GLN A 96 -12.32 34.70 21.68
CA GLN A 96 -13.00 35.95 22.04
C GLN A 96 -12.12 37.19 21.85
N THR A 97 -11.00 37.09 21.11
CA THR A 97 -10.10 38.23 20.86
C THR A 97 -10.72 39.31 19.96
N GLY A 98 -11.74 38.95 19.18
CA GLY A 98 -12.46 39.84 18.27
C GLY A 98 -13.55 40.70 18.92
N LYS A 99 -14.56 41.06 18.11
CA LYS A 99 -15.74 41.86 18.52
C LYS A 99 -17.03 41.05 18.62
N THR A 100 -16.94 39.77 18.28
CA THR A 100 -17.99 38.76 18.23
C THR A 100 -17.98 37.95 19.53
N ASN A 101 -19.09 37.25 19.82
CA ASN A 101 -19.23 36.32 20.95
C ASN A 101 -18.85 36.81 22.36
N VAL A 102 -18.78 38.13 22.59
CA VAL A 102 -18.60 38.72 23.93
C VAL A 102 -19.85 38.46 24.78
N ALA A 103 -19.76 37.49 25.69
CA ALA A 103 -20.85 37.17 26.61
C ALA A 103 -21.18 38.37 27.51
N PRO A 104 -22.47 38.68 27.79
CA PRO A 104 -22.83 39.77 28.69
C PRO A 104 -22.28 39.48 30.10
N ALA A 105 -21.45 40.41 30.60
CA ALA A 105 -20.64 40.23 31.81
C ALA A 105 -21.47 39.75 33.02
N ARG A 106 -21.39 38.46 33.30
CA ARG A 106 -22.09 37.83 34.43
C ARG A 106 -21.39 38.26 35.73
N LYS A 107 -22.08 39.04 36.57
CA LYS A 107 -21.54 39.50 37.87
C LYS A 107 -21.36 38.33 38.84
N VAL A 108 -20.22 37.65 38.75
CA VAL A 108 -19.74 36.71 39.77
C VAL A 108 -19.27 37.51 40.99
N LYS A 109 -19.62 37.07 42.20
CA LYS A 109 -18.97 37.55 43.43
C LYS A 109 -17.56 36.94 43.45
N ARG A 110 -16.55 37.76 43.14
CA ARG A 110 -15.13 37.38 43.17
C ARG A 110 -14.57 37.53 44.58
N ASP A 111 -13.63 36.67 44.96
CA ASP A 111 -12.81 36.89 46.14
C ASP A 111 -11.78 38.01 45.92
N LEU A 112 -11.28 38.62 46.99
CA LEU A 112 -10.50 39.87 46.94
C LEU A 112 -9.16 39.79 46.17
N ASN A 113 -8.73 38.57 45.82
CA ASN A 113 -7.50 38.27 45.09
C ASN A 113 -7.74 37.51 43.76
N GLU A 114 -9.00 37.30 43.34
CA GLU A 114 -9.30 36.73 42.02
C GLU A 114 -9.11 37.79 40.93
N LEU A 115 -8.07 37.62 40.11
CA LEU A 115 -7.91 38.38 38.87
C LEU A 115 -9.10 38.11 37.93
N PRO A 116 -9.50 39.08 37.08
CA PRO A 116 -10.47 38.83 36.04
C PRO A 116 -9.97 37.71 35.11
N PRO A 117 -10.83 36.76 34.70
CA PRO A 117 -10.56 35.98 33.50
C PRO A 117 -10.84 36.88 32.30
N ASP A 118 -9.84 37.65 31.87
CA ASP A 118 -9.77 38.17 30.50
C ASP A 118 -9.29 37.00 29.60
N ALA A 119 -10.04 35.90 29.67
CA ALA A 119 -9.68 34.64 29.05
C ALA A 119 -9.97 34.71 27.55
N ARG A 120 -8.92 34.53 26.74
CA ARG A 120 -8.99 34.41 25.27
C ARG A 120 -10.10 33.48 24.80
N PHE A 121 -10.37 32.41 25.56
CA PHE A 121 -11.35 31.39 25.21
C PHE A 121 -12.53 31.28 26.19
N ARG A 122 -13.75 31.27 25.63
CA ARG A 122 -14.95 30.76 26.29
C ARG A 122 -15.00 29.24 26.13
N ILE A 123 -14.87 28.52 27.25
CA ILE A 123 -15.00 27.06 27.25
C ILE A 123 -16.48 26.65 27.26
N GLU A 124 -16.90 25.94 26.22
CA GLU A 124 -18.14 25.16 26.21
C GLU A 124 -17.83 23.65 26.16
N SER A 125 -18.87 22.81 26.11
CA SER A 125 -18.69 21.36 26.08
C SER A 125 -19.84 20.64 25.40
N ILE A 126 -19.50 19.75 24.46
CA ILE A 126 -20.42 18.73 23.95
C ILE A 126 -20.30 17.50 24.85
N ALA A 127 -21.41 17.03 25.41
CA ALA A 127 -21.40 15.79 26.18
C ALA A 127 -21.13 14.60 25.26
N SER A 128 -20.06 13.84 25.52
CA SER A 128 -19.86 12.53 24.89
C SER A 128 -20.40 11.48 25.85
N GLU A 129 -21.38 10.69 25.44
CA GLU A 129 -21.89 9.60 26.29
C GLU A 129 -20.83 8.50 26.54
N LYS A 130 -19.75 8.56 25.77
CA LYS A 130 -18.75 7.51 25.52
C LYS A 130 -17.33 8.05 25.66
N THR A 131 -16.37 7.14 25.92
CA THR A 131 -14.93 7.44 25.79
C THR A 131 -14.59 7.66 24.33
N ILE A 132 -13.91 8.75 23.99
CA ILE A 132 -13.47 9.07 22.63
C ILE A 132 -12.05 8.55 22.41
N SER A 133 -11.85 7.84 21.30
CA SER A 133 -10.56 7.32 20.86
C SER A 133 -10.02 8.05 19.64
N ALA A 134 -10.84 8.65 18.77
CA ALA A 134 -10.41 9.47 17.63
C ALA A 134 -11.41 10.61 17.34
N LEU A 135 -10.93 11.73 16.79
CA LEU A 135 -11.68 12.96 16.51
C LEU A 135 -11.23 13.57 15.17
N ALA A 136 -12.20 13.90 14.33
CA ALA A 136 -12.05 14.71 13.11
C ALA A 136 -13.00 15.92 13.18
N VAL A 137 -12.56 17.05 12.62
CA VAL A 137 -13.28 18.32 12.61
C VAL A 137 -13.18 18.89 11.19
N ALA A 138 -14.30 18.91 10.46
CA ALA A 138 -14.36 19.26 9.03
C ALA A 138 -15.81 19.57 8.62
N ASP A 139 -16.03 20.25 7.49
CA ASP A 139 -17.38 20.47 6.95
C ASP A 139 -17.94 19.19 6.32
N LEU A 140 -18.64 18.36 7.11
CA LEU A 140 -19.16 17.06 6.70
C LEU A 140 -20.57 17.13 6.10
N ASN A 141 -21.11 18.33 5.92
CA ASN A 141 -22.44 18.56 5.35
C ASN A 141 -22.49 19.57 4.19
N GLY A 142 -21.40 20.30 3.93
CA GLY A 142 -21.25 21.24 2.82
C GLY A 142 -21.86 22.63 3.08
N ASP A 143 -22.08 23.02 4.35
CA ASP A 143 -22.62 24.35 4.71
C ASP A 143 -21.56 25.38 5.13
N SER A 144 -20.29 25.04 4.95
CA SER A 144 -19.10 25.83 5.30
C SER A 144 -18.94 26.08 6.80
N ARG A 145 -19.45 25.17 7.64
CA ARG A 145 -19.21 25.14 9.09
C ARG A 145 -18.53 23.81 9.45
N PRO A 146 -17.47 23.81 10.28
CA PRO A 146 -16.87 22.56 10.72
C PRO A 146 -17.83 21.80 11.65
N ASP A 147 -18.10 20.56 11.26
CA ASP A 147 -18.82 19.54 12.02
C ASP A 147 -17.84 18.71 12.86
N ILE A 148 -18.38 17.90 13.77
CA ILE A 148 -17.58 17.06 14.66
C ILE A 148 -17.91 15.58 14.44
N ALA A 149 -16.88 14.80 14.07
CA ALA A 149 -16.93 13.35 14.00
C ALA A 149 -16.00 12.71 15.04
N TYR A 150 -16.47 11.73 15.79
CA TYR A 150 -15.64 11.01 16.76
C TYR A 150 -15.97 9.52 16.84
N PHE A 151 -14.93 8.71 17.07
CA PHE A 151 -15.02 7.27 17.29
C PHE A 151 -14.58 6.92 18.72
N GLY A 152 -15.18 5.90 19.34
CA GLY A 152 -15.02 5.67 20.78
C GLY A 152 -15.38 4.28 21.30
N VAL A 153 -15.60 4.18 22.62
CA VAL A 153 -16.01 2.94 23.33
C VAL A 153 -17.42 3.10 23.93
N PRO A 154 -18.40 2.24 23.58
CA PRO A 154 -18.33 1.11 22.64
C PRO A 154 -18.06 1.61 21.21
N LYS A 155 -17.59 0.71 20.34
CA LYS A 155 -17.11 0.99 18.98
C LYS A 155 -18.21 1.57 18.07
N GLU A 156 -18.49 2.84 18.26
CA GLU A 156 -19.50 3.64 17.57
C GLU A 156 -18.79 4.85 16.97
N LEU A 157 -19.04 5.11 15.68
CA LEU A 157 -18.72 6.36 15.02
C LEU A 157 -19.92 7.30 15.18
N LEU A 158 -19.68 8.50 15.69
CA LEU A 158 -20.70 9.53 15.91
C LEU A 158 -20.35 10.78 15.10
N VAL A 159 -21.35 11.34 14.41
CA VAL A 159 -21.23 12.61 13.68
C VAL A 159 -22.30 13.57 14.18
N GLN A 160 -21.88 14.76 14.60
CA GLN A 160 -22.74 15.87 15.04
C GLN A 160 -22.52 17.06 14.11
N TYR A 161 -23.60 17.48 13.45
CA TYR A 161 -23.56 18.62 12.54
C TYR A 161 -23.73 19.94 13.31
N ASN A 162 -22.98 20.95 12.91
CA ASN A 162 -22.93 22.27 13.50
C ASN A 162 -24.00 23.17 12.87
N GLN A 163 -25.05 23.49 13.61
CA GLN A 163 -26.20 24.21 13.05
C GLN A 163 -26.06 25.72 13.24
N LYS A 164 -26.60 26.46 12.27
CA LYS A 164 -26.83 27.91 12.37
C LYS A 164 -27.53 28.22 13.68
N GLU A 165 -27.06 29.26 14.39
CA GLU A 165 -27.38 29.62 15.79
C GLU A 165 -26.54 28.91 16.89
N GLY A 166 -25.55 28.08 16.53
CA GLY A 166 -24.58 27.52 17.49
C GLY A 166 -25.11 26.31 18.27
N SER A 167 -26.09 25.60 17.72
CA SER A 167 -26.63 24.36 18.28
C SER A 167 -26.13 23.14 17.52
N TRP A 168 -25.86 22.04 18.23
CA TRP A 168 -25.43 20.78 17.63
C TRP A 168 -26.63 19.92 17.24
N SER A 169 -26.53 19.22 16.11
CA SER A 169 -27.56 18.28 15.67
C SER A 169 -27.67 17.08 16.62
N THR A 170 -28.78 16.33 16.54
CA THR A 170 -28.80 14.98 17.11
C THR A 170 -27.68 14.14 16.48
N PRO A 171 -26.85 13.40 17.27
CA PRO A 171 -25.73 12.66 16.70
C PRO A 171 -26.20 11.49 15.84
N ARG A 172 -25.76 11.44 14.57
CA ARG A 172 -25.82 10.21 13.76
C ARG A 172 -24.83 9.21 14.32
N ARG A 173 -25.15 7.91 14.25
CA ARG A 173 -24.40 6.83 14.88
C ARG A 173 -24.27 5.63 13.93
N TRP A 174 -23.07 5.09 13.81
CA TRP A 174 -22.79 3.83 13.12
C TRP A 174 -22.02 2.90 14.06
N THR A 175 -22.46 1.65 14.19
CA THR A 175 -21.74 0.61 14.96
C THR A 175 -20.66 -0.02 14.08
N MET A 176 -19.42 -0.03 14.56
CA MET A 176 -18.24 -0.42 13.79
C MET A 176 -17.40 -1.43 14.60
N ASP A 177 -17.88 -2.66 14.74
CA ASP A 177 -17.30 -3.67 15.65
C ASP A 177 -15.82 -3.98 15.40
N ASP A 178 -15.34 -3.83 14.17
CA ASP A 178 -13.95 -3.99 13.73
C ASP A 178 -13.13 -2.67 13.70
N GLY A 179 -13.71 -1.53 14.08
CA GLY A 179 -13.03 -0.22 14.15
C GLY A 179 -11.82 -0.20 15.10
N LEU A 180 -10.75 0.52 14.74
CA LEU A 180 -9.53 0.64 15.54
C LEU A 180 -9.61 1.79 16.55
N LEU A 181 -9.28 1.50 17.81
CA LEU A 181 -9.30 2.46 18.92
C LEU A 181 -7.96 3.19 19.06
N ASP A 182 -7.50 3.83 17.98
CA ASP A 182 -6.24 4.59 17.90
C ASP A 182 -6.55 6.08 17.63
N PRO A 183 -5.85 7.06 18.25
CA PRO A 183 -6.04 8.49 17.98
C PRO A 183 -5.99 8.89 16.50
N ASN A 184 -5.24 8.15 15.69
CA ASN A 184 -5.04 8.46 14.27
C ASN A 184 -5.89 7.57 13.35
N ALA A 185 -6.92 6.90 13.89
CA ALA A 185 -7.82 6.03 13.15
C ALA A 185 -8.94 6.75 12.37
N LEU A 186 -9.10 8.07 12.50
CA LEU A 186 -10.15 8.86 11.87
C LEU A 186 -9.53 10.08 11.15
N ALA A 187 -9.87 10.27 9.87
CA ALA A 187 -9.42 11.41 9.08
C ALA A 187 -10.51 11.84 8.08
N ASN A 188 -10.35 13.01 7.47
CA ASN A 188 -11.24 13.59 6.46
C ASN A 188 -10.45 14.06 5.23
N GLY A 189 -11.15 14.26 4.11
CA GLY A 189 -10.63 14.77 2.84
C GLY A 189 -11.37 14.20 1.64
N ASP A 190 -11.24 14.82 0.45
CA ASP A 190 -11.93 14.42 -0.79
C ASP A 190 -11.36 13.14 -1.42
N LEU A 191 -11.60 11.99 -0.77
CA LEU A 191 -11.01 10.72 -1.20
C LEU A 191 -11.60 10.19 -2.51
N ASN A 192 -12.79 10.67 -2.89
CA ASN A 192 -13.48 10.27 -4.12
C ASN A 192 -13.37 11.28 -5.27
N GLY A 193 -12.70 12.42 -5.10
CA GLY A 193 -12.42 13.40 -6.14
C GLY A 193 -13.65 14.17 -6.65
N ASP A 194 -14.68 14.33 -5.81
CA ASP A 194 -15.93 15.04 -6.16
C ASP A 194 -16.02 16.48 -5.63
N GLY A 195 -14.96 16.95 -4.96
CA GLY A 195 -14.82 18.28 -4.38
C GLY A 195 -15.46 18.47 -3.01
N ARG A 196 -15.83 17.39 -2.29
CA ARG A 196 -16.40 17.45 -0.93
C ARG A 196 -15.54 16.70 0.09
N GLU A 197 -15.65 17.12 1.35
CA GLU A 197 -14.98 16.47 2.47
C GLU A 197 -15.66 15.13 2.80
N ASP A 198 -15.01 14.02 2.45
CA ASP A 198 -15.41 12.68 2.90
C ASP A 198 -14.82 12.36 4.28
N LEU A 199 -15.35 11.32 4.94
CA LEU A 199 -14.85 10.83 6.23
C LEU A 199 -14.33 9.38 6.09
N VAL A 200 -13.12 9.12 6.58
CA VAL A 200 -12.51 7.78 6.63
C VAL A 200 -12.18 7.33 8.04
N MET A 201 -12.44 6.05 8.32
CA MET A 201 -12.13 5.43 9.60
C MET A 201 -11.45 4.07 9.42
N LEU A 202 -10.33 3.84 10.11
CA LEU A 202 -9.64 2.55 10.14
C LEU A 202 -10.41 1.50 10.95
N ALA A 203 -10.53 0.32 10.36
CA ALA A 203 -10.90 -0.94 11.01
C ALA A 203 -9.84 -2.00 10.76
N GLU A 204 -9.91 -3.16 11.41
CA GLU A 204 -8.82 -4.16 11.46
C GLU A 204 -8.22 -4.58 10.12
N ASN A 205 -8.99 -4.56 9.02
CA ASN A 205 -8.57 -5.00 7.68
C ASN A 205 -9.18 -4.18 6.53
N VAL A 206 -9.94 -3.14 6.86
CA VAL A 206 -10.66 -2.29 5.91
C VAL A 206 -10.67 -0.86 6.43
N ILE A 207 -10.87 0.09 5.54
CA ILE A 207 -11.25 1.47 5.84
C ILE A 207 -12.75 1.56 5.63
N TYR A 208 -13.46 2.10 6.61
CA TYR A 208 -14.81 2.59 6.42
C TYR A 208 -14.73 3.95 5.75
N PHE A 209 -15.27 4.03 4.53
CA PHE A 209 -15.36 5.23 3.73
C PHE A 209 -16.80 5.74 3.73
N LEU A 210 -17.01 6.97 4.21
CA LEU A 210 -18.32 7.63 4.26
C LEU A 210 -18.28 8.87 3.36
N ALA A 211 -18.72 8.70 2.12
CA ALA A 211 -18.73 9.79 1.14
C ALA A 211 -19.73 10.90 1.51
N GLN A 212 -19.37 12.17 1.30
CA GLN A 212 -20.31 13.28 1.41
C GLN A 212 -21.14 13.40 0.12
N LYS A 213 -22.45 13.18 0.22
CA LYS A 213 -23.34 13.31 -0.93
C LYS A 213 -23.64 14.77 -1.28
N PRO A 214 -24.03 15.08 -2.53
CA PRO A 214 -24.50 16.41 -2.93
C PRO A 214 -25.73 16.96 -2.18
N ASP A 215 -26.38 16.15 -1.33
CA ASP A 215 -27.50 16.56 -0.47
C ASP A 215 -27.06 16.94 0.96
N GLY A 216 -25.74 16.99 1.21
CA GLY A 216 -25.15 17.30 2.51
C GLY A 216 -25.24 16.15 3.52
N THR A 217 -25.55 14.93 3.09
CA THR A 217 -25.57 13.75 3.96
C THR A 217 -24.41 12.81 3.68
N LEU A 218 -23.77 12.30 4.74
CA LEU A 218 -22.85 11.18 4.61
C LEU A 218 -23.56 9.92 4.07
N ALA A 219 -22.86 9.16 3.24
CA ALA A 219 -23.26 7.85 2.73
C ALA A 219 -23.22 6.77 3.83
N GLU A 220 -23.81 5.62 3.53
CA GLU A 220 -23.57 4.43 4.37
C GLU A 220 -22.11 3.97 4.19
N PRO A 221 -21.45 3.46 5.23
CA PRO A 221 -20.03 3.14 5.17
C PRO A 221 -19.67 2.06 4.13
N GLU A 222 -18.87 2.41 3.13
CA GLU A 222 -18.25 1.45 2.20
C GLU A 222 -16.96 0.87 2.81
N LYS A 223 -16.64 -0.38 2.49
CA LYS A 223 -15.42 -1.06 2.95
C LYS A 223 -14.34 -1.07 1.88
N ILE A 224 -13.33 -0.22 2.02
CA ILE A 224 -12.11 -0.24 1.19
C ILE A 224 -11.09 -1.19 1.85
N PRO A 225 -10.75 -2.36 1.26
CA PRO A 225 -9.76 -3.26 1.85
C PRO A 225 -8.36 -2.66 1.77
N TYR A 226 -7.52 -2.97 2.77
CA TYR A 226 -6.10 -2.64 2.77
C TYR A 226 -5.23 -3.86 3.12
N SER A 227 -3.93 -3.84 2.82
CA SER A 227 -3.01 -4.95 3.16
C SER A 227 -2.21 -4.72 4.45
N GLY A 228 -1.90 -5.82 5.16
CA GLY A 228 -1.10 -5.82 6.39
C GLY A 228 -1.82 -5.23 7.62
N ASN A 229 -1.05 -4.74 8.59
CA ASN A 229 -1.56 -4.00 9.75
C ASN A 229 -1.24 -2.50 9.60
N VAL A 230 -2.18 -1.63 9.95
CA VAL A 230 -2.11 -0.16 9.86
C VAL A 230 -2.57 0.42 11.20
N LYS A 231 -2.04 1.59 11.60
CA LYS A 231 -2.40 2.30 12.83
C LYS A 231 -2.92 3.72 12.59
N ALA A 232 -2.46 4.39 11.53
CA ALA A 232 -2.92 5.74 11.18
C ALA A 232 -3.31 5.86 9.70
N VAL A 233 -4.24 6.77 9.43
CA VAL A 233 -4.68 7.17 8.08
C VAL A 233 -4.56 8.69 7.91
N GLN A 234 -4.14 9.12 6.73
CA GLN A 234 -4.17 10.53 6.30
C GLN A 234 -4.62 10.61 4.84
N ILE A 235 -5.17 11.77 4.47
CA ILE A 235 -5.58 12.09 3.09
C ILE A 235 -4.83 13.37 2.70
N LEU A 236 -4.04 13.31 1.62
CA LEU A 236 -3.16 14.40 1.16
C LEU A 236 -2.65 14.15 -0.26
N ASP A 237 -2.15 15.18 -0.95
CA ASP A 237 -1.56 15.07 -2.29
C ASP A 237 -0.11 14.55 -2.22
N ILE A 238 0.11 13.29 -2.58
CA ILE A 238 1.42 12.62 -2.43
C ILE A 238 2.25 12.77 -3.71
N ASP A 239 1.63 12.84 -4.89
CA ASP A 239 2.34 12.96 -6.18
C ASP A 239 2.34 14.35 -6.84
N GLY A 240 1.73 15.33 -6.17
CA GLY A 240 1.77 16.76 -6.52
C GLY A 240 0.84 17.12 -7.67
N ASP A 241 -0.24 16.36 -7.86
CA ASP A 241 -1.16 16.48 -8.99
C ASP A 241 -2.54 17.09 -8.65
N ALA A 242 -2.63 17.67 -7.44
CA ALA A 242 -3.77 18.36 -6.84
C ALA A 242 -4.98 17.46 -6.58
N ARG A 243 -4.75 16.17 -6.29
CA ARG A 243 -5.77 15.22 -5.84
C ARG A 243 -5.40 14.63 -4.48
N SER A 244 -6.42 14.14 -3.79
CA SER A 244 -6.31 13.61 -2.43
C SER A 244 -6.02 12.11 -2.44
N ASP A 245 -4.75 11.76 -2.22
CA ASP A 245 -4.31 10.38 -2.10
C ASP A 245 -4.52 9.82 -0.70
N LEU A 246 -4.58 8.49 -0.59
CA LEU A 246 -4.66 7.79 0.69
C LEU A 246 -3.28 7.41 1.20
N MET A 247 -2.89 7.89 2.39
CA MET A 247 -1.74 7.40 3.13
C MET A 247 -2.17 6.52 4.31
N LEU A 248 -1.54 5.36 4.46
CA LEU A 248 -1.71 4.40 5.55
C LEU A 248 -0.36 4.14 6.23
N VAL A 249 -0.32 4.31 7.56
CA VAL A 249 0.94 4.26 8.31
C VAL A 249 0.94 3.19 9.40
N ASN A 250 2.07 2.48 9.50
CA ASN A 250 2.41 1.59 10.60
C ASN A 250 3.88 1.78 11.00
N TRP A 251 4.14 2.68 11.93
CA TRP A 251 5.47 3.12 12.34
C TRP A 251 6.39 2.01 12.89
N GLU A 252 5.83 0.90 13.38
CA GLU A 252 6.58 -0.27 13.88
C GLU A 252 7.06 -1.23 12.76
N HIS A 253 6.54 -1.10 11.54
CA HIS A 253 6.81 -2.03 10.45
C HIS A 253 8.05 -1.64 9.64
N ALA A 254 8.71 -2.63 9.00
CA ALA A 254 9.81 -2.37 8.05
C ALA A 254 9.35 -1.72 6.74
N TYR A 255 8.03 -1.69 6.52
CA TYR A 255 7.36 -0.91 5.50
C TYR A 255 6.29 -0.04 6.18
N PRO A 256 6.68 1.13 6.74
CA PRO A 256 5.78 1.92 7.56
C PRO A 256 4.80 2.73 6.73
N PHE A 257 5.19 3.22 5.55
CA PHE A 257 4.30 3.94 4.65
C PHE A 257 3.73 3.03 3.55
N ARG A 258 2.43 3.15 3.33
CA ARG A 258 1.70 2.54 2.21
C ARG A 258 0.74 3.58 1.67
N PHE A 259 0.78 3.88 0.38
CA PHE A 259 -0.17 4.80 -0.21
C PHE A 259 -0.93 4.21 -1.39
N ARG A 260 -2.10 4.79 -1.68
CA ARG A 260 -2.91 4.52 -2.86
C ARG A 260 -3.24 5.85 -3.51
N LEU A 261 -2.80 6.03 -4.74
CA LEU A 261 -3.01 7.28 -5.47
C LEU A 261 -4.46 7.38 -5.95
N GLN A 262 -5.06 8.56 -5.89
CA GLN A 262 -6.37 8.84 -6.48
C GLN A 262 -6.19 9.10 -7.98
N GLY A 263 -6.75 8.25 -8.83
CA GLY A 263 -6.77 8.49 -10.28
C GLY A 263 -7.71 9.65 -10.67
N PRO A 264 -7.59 10.22 -11.89
CA PRO A 264 -8.42 11.34 -12.37
C PRO A 264 -9.95 11.09 -12.44
N SER A 265 -10.40 9.89 -12.07
CA SER A 265 -11.81 9.50 -11.96
C SER A 265 -12.26 9.33 -10.51
N GLY A 266 -11.47 9.82 -9.54
CA GLY A 266 -11.85 9.78 -8.12
C GLY A 266 -11.62 8.44 -7.44
N GLN A 267 -10.68 7.63 -7.94
CA GLN A 267 -10.63 6.19 -7.66
C GLN A 267 -9.23 5.75 -7.24
N LEU A 268 -9.14 5.03 -6.12
CA LEU A 268 -7.86 4.61 -5.54
C LEU A 268 -7.22 3.45 -6.31
N GLY A 269 -5.96 3.66 -6.71
CA GLY A 269 -5.11 2.65 -7.35
C GLY A 269 -4.67 1.51 -6.42
N PRO A 270 -3.66 0.72 -6.82
CA PRO A 270 -3.04 -0.27 -5.94
C PRO A 270 -2.27 0.40 -4.78
N GLU A 271 -1.96 -0.39 -3.76
CA GLU A 271 -1.05 -0.02 -2.67
C GLU A 271 0.41 -0.12 -3.12
N PHE A 272 1.18 0.93 -2.83
CA PHE A 272 2.64 0.98 -2.96
C PHE A 272 3.27 0.91 -1.57
N HIS A 273 4.17 -0.04 -1.33
CA HIS A 273 4.87 -0.21 -0.04
C HIS A 273 6.29 0.36 -0.11
N PHE A 274 6.71 1.04 0.97
CA PHE A 274 8.01 1.71 1.06
C PHE A 274 8.87 1.11 2.17
N PRO A 275 10.02 0.49 1.85
CA PRO A 275 10.94 0.01 2.87
C PRO A 275 11.60 1.19 3.58
N LEU A 276 11.46 1.26 4.90
CA LEU A 276 12.09 2.27 5.74
C LEU A 276 12.40 1.66 7.12
N THR A 277 13.42 2.17 7.79
CA THR A 277 13.64 1.82 9.21
C THR A 277 12.43 2.22 10.05
N PRO A 278 11.98 1.41 11.03
CA PRO A 278 10.87 1.78 11.91
C PRO A 278 11.02 3.18 12.51
N ILE A 279 9.92 3.91 12.49
CA ILE A 279 9.82 5.32 12.92
C ILE A 279 9.04 5.40 14.24
N ARG A 280 9.09 6.55 14.91
CA ARG A 280 8.37 6.83 16.16
C ARG A 280 7.15 7.69 15.91
N SER A 281 7.39 8.77 15.18
CA SER A 281 6.40 9.73 14.70
C SER A 281 6.79 10.10 13.26
N TYR A 282 5.80 10.64 12.55
CA TYR A 282 5.92 11.19 11.22
C TYR A 282 4.96 12.37 11.11
N TRP A 283 5.28 13.28 10.21
CA TRP A 283 4.37 14.32 9.76
C TRP A 283 4.52 14.48 8.24
N MET A 284 3.47 14.93 7.58
CA MET A 284 3.45 15.10 6.13
C MET A 284 2.72 16.38 5.78
N ASP A 285 3.38 17.27 5.05
CA ASP A 285 2.86 18.59 4.70
C ASP A 285 3.63 19.18 3.50
N ASP A 286 3.04 20.13 2.80
CA ASP A 286 3.75 21.02 1.86
C ASP A 286 4.47 22.09 2.70
N LEU A 287 5.80 21.94 2.85
CA LEU A 287 6.58 22.82 3.74
C LEU A 287 7.04 24.11 3.06
N ASP A 288 7.01 24.18 1.73
CA ASP A 288 7.55 25.34 1.01
C ASP A 288 6.68 25.94 -0.10
N GLY A 289 5.44 25.47 -0.20
CA GLY A 289 4.39 25.98 -1.08
C GLY A 289 4.51 25.50 -2.53
N ASP A 290 5.37 24.51 -2.80
CA ASP A 290 5.62 23.99 -4.15
C ASP A 290 4.65 22.89 -4.60
N ARG A 291 3.71 22.51 -3.70
CA ARG A 291 2.71 21.43 -3.84
C ARG A 291 3.28 20.02 -3.92
N LYS A 292 4.49 19.78 -3.40
CA LYS A 292 4.93 18.42 -3.04
C LYS A 292 4.79 18.23 -1.55
N THR A 293 4.38 17.03 -1.16
CA THR A 293 4.39 16.63 0.25
C THR A 293 5.83 16.30 0.66
N GLU A 294 6.37 17.09 1.58
CA GLU A 294 7.48 16.68 2.41
C GLU A 294 7.02 15.72 3.51
N VAL A 295 7.84 14.71 3.75
CA VAL A 295 7.66 13.67 4.74
C VAL A 295 8.73 13.84 5.81
N ILE A 296 8.30 14.30 6.99
CA ILE A 296 9.12 14.37 8.19
C ILE A 296 9.01 13.01 8.90
N THR A 297 10.14 12.41 9.28
CA THR A 297 10.18 11.17 10.07
C THR A 297 11.12 11.27 11.24
N ILE A 298 10.73 10.73 12.39
CA ILE A 298 11.60 10.57 13.56
C ILE A 298 11.94 9.09 13.71
N ALA A 299 13.21 8.72 13.52
CA ALA A 299 13.63 7.31 13.53
C ALA A 299 13.52 6.68 14.93
N ALA A 300 12.88 5.51 15.04
CA ALA A 300 12.48 4.94 16.34
C ALA A 300 13.64 4.66 17.31
N LYS A 301 14.83 4.32 16.78
CA LYS A 301 16.00 3.93 17.56
C LYS A 301 16.98 5.06 17.86
N SER A 302 17.17 5.99 16.92
CA SER A 302 18.12 7.10 17.07
C SER A 302 17.47 8.39 17.56
N GLY A 303 16.15 8.55 17.40
CA GLY A 303 15.46 9.82 17.68
C GLY A 303 15.83 10.96 16.71
N ARG A 304 16.60 10.66 15.66
CA ARG A 304 16.97 11.63 14.62
C ARG A 304 15.78 11.89 13.71
N ALA A 305 15.53 13.15 13.39
CA ALA A 305 14.55 13.57 12.41
C ALA A 305 15.16 13.61 11.00
N GLN A 306 14.36 13.32 9.98
CA GLN A 306 14.74 13.38 8.57
C GLN A 306 13.58 13.94 7.76
N VAL A 307 13.87 14.88 6.86
CA VAL A 307 12.93 15.36 5.84
C VAL A 307 13.26 14.70 4.51
N SER A 308 12.23 14.25 3.81
CA SER A 308 12.30 13.56 2.51
C SER A 308 11.07 13.90 1.67
N HIS A 309 11.07 13.61 0.37
CA HIS A 309 9.83 13.61 -0.44
C HIS A 309 9.67 12.30 -1.21
N PHE A 310 8.47 12.01 -1.69
CA PHE A 310 8.26 10.91 -2.64
C PHE A 310 8.65 11.34 -4.06
N ALA A 311 9.50 10.55 -4.72
CA ALA A 311 9.94 10.81 -6.09
C ALA A 311 9.83 9.55 -6.96
N LYS A 312 9.58 9.73 -8.25
CA LYS A 312 9.65 8.67 -9.27
C LYS A 312 11.05 8.65 -9.86
N ARG A 313 11.73 7.50 -9.86
CA ARG A 313 13.00 7.28 -10.56
C ARG A 313 12.99 6.01 -11.40
N LYS A 314 13.96 5.87 -12.31
CA LYS A 314 14.15 4.62 -13.05
C LYS A 314 14.52 3.49 -12.10
N ALA A 315 13.87 2.34 -12.29
CA ALA A 315 14.11 1.11 -11.56
C ALA A 315 15.55 0.59 -11.78
N ASP A 316 16.16 0.02 -10.73
CA ASP A 316 17.52 -0.51 -10.79
C ASP A 316 17.59 -1.79 -11.66
N PRO A 317 18.60 -1.99 -12.51
CA PRO A 317 18.71 -3.23 -13.28
C PRO A 317 18.93 -4.45 -12.39
N ILE A 318 18.08 -5.48 -12.52
CA ILE A 318 18.33 -6.82 -11.94
C ILE A 318 19.43 -7.53 -12.73
N ASN A 319 19.39 -7.37 -14.05
CA ASN A 319 20.37 -7.87 -15.00
C ASN A 319 20.36 -6.96 -16.25
N THR A 320 20.93 -7.40 -17.38
CA THR A 320 20.96 -6.64 -18.64
C THR A 320 19.59 -6.42 -19.30
N THR A 321 18.55 -7.11 -18.83
CA THR A 321 17.26 -7.25 -19.54
C THR A 321 16.07 -6.78 -18.70
N PHE A 322 16.14 -6.91 -17.37
CA PHE A 322 15.04 -6.58 -16.44
C PHE A 322 15.45 -5.51 -15.45
N LEU A 323 14.50 -4.65 -15.12
CA LEU A 323 14.59 -3.73 -13.99
C LEU A 323 13.88 -4.29 -12.76
N GLN A 324 14.32 -3.88 -11.57
CA GLN A 324 13.73 -4.19 -10.30
C GLN A 324 12.64 -3.15 -10.02
N GLY A 325 11.45 -3.39 -10.60
CA GLY A 325 10.29 -2.56 -10.33
C GLY A 325 9.79 -2.69 -8.89
N GLN A 326 8.61 -2.14 -8.64
CA GLN A 326 7.96 -2.15 -7.32
C GLN A 326 6.69 -3.00 -7.37
N PHE A 327 6.38 -3.69 -6.27
CA PHE A 327 5.11 -4.39 -6.16
C PHE A 327 3.95 -3.40 -6.09
N ASN A 328 3.00 -3.59 -6.99
CA ASN A 328 1.66 -3.05 -6.91
C ASN A 328 0.80 -4.08 -6.18
N ILE A 329 0.10 -3.68 -5.12
CA ILE A 329 -0.66 -4.61 -4.27
C ILE A 329 -2.14 -4.23 -4.31
N LEU A 330 -2.99 -5.18 -4.66
CA LEU A 330 -4.44 -5.01 -4.67
C LEU A 330 -5.07 -5.93 -3.62
N PRO A 331 -5.38 -5.40 -2.42
CA PRO A 331 -6.07 -6.15 -1.38
C PRO A 331 -7.55 -6.33 -1.72
N PHE A 332 -8.14 -7.42 -1.23
CA PHE A 332 -9.54 -7.78 -1.38
C PHE A 332 -10.22 -7.86 0.00
N ILE A 333 -11.55 -7.83 0.01
CA ILE A 333 -12.30 -8.07 1.25
C ILE A 333 -12.00 -9.50 1.73
N LYS A 334 -11.69 -9.67 3.02
CA LYS A 334 -11.35 -11.00 3.55
C LYS A 334 -12.52 -11.97 3.38
N THR A 335 -12.25 -13.13 2.80
CA THR A 335 -13.27 -14.18 2.58
C THR A 335 -13.21 -15.27 3.65
N THR A 336 -14.37 -15.87 3.95
CA THR A 336 -14.46 -17.07 4.82
C THR A 336 -14.19 -18.37 4.06
N LYS A 337 -14.16 -18.33 2.73
CA LYS A 337 -14.01 -19.48 1.84
C LYS A 337 -12.53 -19.88 1.74
N SER A 338 -12.27 -21.18 1.57
CA SER A 338 -10.90 -21.71 1.44
C SER A 338 -10.27 -21.47 0.06
N ARG A 339 -11.05 -21.06 -0.93
CA ARG A 339 -10.63 -20.75 -2.30
C ARG A 339 -11.35 -19.51 -2.80
N ARG A 340 -10.68 -18.79 -3.69
CA ARG A 340 -11.17 -17.63 -4.43
C ARG A 340 -10.72 -17.77 -5.88
N GLY A 341 -11.64 -17.63 -6.82
CA GLY A 341 -11.29 -17.52 -8.23
C GLY A 341 -10.60 -16.20 -8.55
N ILE A 342 -9.36 -16.24 -9.04
CA ILE A 342 -8.60 -15.09 -9.54
C ILE A 342 -7.94 -15.50 -10.86
N THR A 343 -8.02 -14.69 -11.91
CA THR A 343 -7.30 -14.94 -13.16
C THR A 343 -7.00 -13.64 -13.91
N TRP A 344 -6.01 -13.69 -14.80
CA TRP A 344 -5.75 -12.63 -15.78
C TRP A 344 -6.09 -13.14 -17.18
N ALA A 345 -6.88 -12.36 -17.92
CA ALA A 345 -7.22 -12.63 -19.30
C ALA A 345 -7.69 -11.35 -19.99
N ASP A 346 -7.39 -11.19 -21.27
CA ASP A 346 -8.10 -10.23 -22.10
C ASP A 346 -9.57 -10.68 -22.20
N ILE A 347 -10.51 -9.88 -21.69
CA ILE A 347 -11.96 -10.14 -21.84
C ILE A 347 -12.65 -9.14 -22.77
N ASN A 348 -11.95 -8.09 -23.19
CA ASN A 348 -12.53 -6.95 -23.89
C ASN A 348 -12.06 -6.85 -25.37
N ARG A 349 -11.01 -7.61 -25.72
CA ARG A 349 -10.29 -7.73 -26.99
C ARG A 349 -9.36 -6.56 -27.34
N ASP A 350 -8.86 -5.81 -26.35
CA ASP A 350 -7.84 -4.78 -26.55
C ASP A 350 -6.39 -5.33 -26.58
N SER A 351 -6.22 -6.66 -26.45
CA SER A 351 -4.93 -7.36 -26.35
C SER A 351 -4.13 -7.09 -25.07
N LEU A 352 -4.76 -6.47 -24.06
CA LEU A 352 -4.22 -6.33 -22.71
C LEU A 352 -4.89 -7.35 -21.78
N SER A 353 -4.15 -7.84 -20.78
CA SER A 353 -4.72 -8.79 -19.81
C SER A 353 -5.46 -8.05 -18.70
N ASP A 354 -6.77 -8.26 -18.60
CA ASP A 354 -7.63 -7.74 -17.52
C ASP A 354 -7.56 -8.67 -16.30
N LEU A 355 -7.81 -8.13 -15.10
CA LEU A 355 -7.83 -8.90 -13.85
C LEU A 355 -9.27 -9.21 -13.40
N LEU A 356 -9.58 -10.49 -13.26
CA LEU A 356 -10.87 -11.01 -12.80
C LEU A 356 -10.73 -11.60 -11.39
N VAL A 357 -11.58 -11.17 -10.46
CA VAL A 357 -11.56 -11.57 -9.05
C VAL A 357 -12.99 -11.91 -8.59
N ALA A 358 -13.26 -13.16 -8.25
CA ALA A 358 -14.51 -13.53 -7.58
C ALA A 358 -14.48 -13.08 -6.11
N GLU A 359 -15.60 -12.58 -5.59
CA GLU A 359 -15.89 -12.36 -4.17
C GLU A 359 -16.88 -13.46 -3.71
N PRO A 360 -16.38 -14.61 -3.22
CA PRO A 360 -17.18 -15.83 -3.14
C PRO A 360 -18.17 -15.86 -1.96
N ASP A 361 -18.05 -14.95 -0.98
CA ASP A 361 -19.07 -14.77 0.06
C ASP A 361 -20.26 -13.91 -0.42
N SER A 362 -20.04 -12.90 -1.26
CA SER A 362 -21.09 -11.98 -1.74
C SER A 362 -21.71 -12.38 -3.09
N GLY A 363 -21.14 -13.35 -3.80
CA GLY A 363 -21.62 -13.75 -5.13
C GLY A 363 -21.36 -12.68 -6.19
N GLN A 364 -20.17 -12.07 -6.17
CA GLN A 364 -19.80 -11.00 -7.10
C GLN A 364 -18.53 -11.35 -7.89
N LEU A 365 -18.43 -10.87 -9.12
CA LEU A 365 -17.22 -10.88 -9.94
C LEU A 365 -16.76 -9.43 -10.12
N ARG A 366 -15.57 -9.12 -9.62
CA ARG A 366 -14.90 -7.83 -9.80
C ARG A 366 -13.94 -7.93 -10.98
N VAL A 367 -14.04 -6.96 -11.88
CA VAL A 367 -13.28 -6.89 -13.12
C VAL A 367 -12.52 -5.57 -13.15
N PHE A 368 -11.21 -5.64 -13.33
CA PHE A 368 -10.32 -4.50 -13.43
C PHE A 368 -9.71 -4.50 -14.84
N LEU A 369 -10.11 -3.57 -15.69
CA LEU A 369 -9.65 -3.52 -17.07
C LEU A 369 -8.25 -2.89 -17.13
N GLN A 370 -7.33 -3.49 -17.89
CA GLN A 370 -6.00 -2.90 -18.05
C GLN A 370 -6.09 -1.64 -18.91
N GLN A 371 -5.34 -0.61 -18.54
CA GLN A 371 -5.20 0.61 -19.32
C GLN A 371 -3.92 0.57 -20.18
N PRO A 372 -3.82 1.32 -21.28
CA PRO A 372 -2.65 1.29 -22.16
C PRO A 372 -1.30 1.65 -21.51
N ASN A 373 -1.31 2.30 -20.34
CA ASN A 373 -0.13 2.59 -19.52
C ASN A 373 0.23 1.47 -18.51
N GLY A 374 -0.55 0.38 -18.47
CA GLY A 374 -0.38 -0.75 -17.57
C GLY A 374 -1.06 -0.61 -16.21
N SER A 375 -1.69 0.54 -15.89
CA SER A 375 -2.52 0.65 -14.68
C SER A 375 -3.84 -0.11 -14.85
N LEU A 376 -4.47 -0.47 -13.74
CA LEU A 376 -5.81 -1.06 -13.76
C LEU A 376 -6.90 0.02 -13.59
N SER A 377 -8.02 -0.15 -14.27
CA SER A 377 -9.22 0.65 -14.06
C SER A 377 -9.85 0.37 -12.69
N SER A 378 -10.77 1.24 -12.27
CA SER A 378 -11.75 0.94 -11.23
C SER A 378 -12.41 -0.42 -11.43
N ALA A 379 -12.70 -1.11 -10.32
CA ALA A 379 -13.40 -2.37 -10.33
C ALA A 379 -14.83 -2.19 -10.87
N ARG A 380 -15.19 -2.93 -11.92
CA ARG A 380 -16.60 -3.15 -12.28
C ARG A 380 -17.09 -4.41 -11.59
N THR A 381 -18.20 -4.33 -10.88
CA THR A 381 -18.76 -5.44 -10.11
C THR A 381 -20.00 -6.00 -10.79
N PHE A 382 -20.01 -7.30 -11.05
CA PHE A 382 -21.11 -8.03 -11.70
C PHE A 382 -21.62 -9.16 -10.79
N PRO A 383 -22.92 -9.49 -10.79
CA PRO A 383 -23.45 -10.61 -10.03
C PRO A 383 -23.03 -11.96 -10.64
N THR A 384 -22.67 -12.91 -9.79
CA THR A 384 -22.27 -14.28 -10.16
C THR A 384 -22.69 -15.26 -9.07
N PHE A 385 -22.29 -16.52 -9.18
CA PHE A 385 -22.53 -17.52 -8.14
C PHE A 385 -21.76 -17.20 -6.85
N THR A 386 -22.32 -17.59 -5.72
CA THR A 386 -21.58 -17.73 -4.46
C THR A 386 -20.56 -18.87 -4.55
N GLY A 387 -19.51 -18.85 -3.73
CA GLY A 387 -18.54 -19.96 -3.64
C GLY A 387 -17.69 -20.22 -4.89
N VAL A 388 -17.49 -19.22 -5.77
CA VAL A 388 -16.66 -19.33 -6.98
C VAL A 388 -15.19 -19.51 -6.60
N ALA A 389 -14.66 -20.69 -6.91
CA ALA A 389 -13.33 -21.15 -6.46
C ALA A 389 -12.27 -21.19 -7.57
N GLU A 390 -12.70 -21.05 -8.84
CA GLU A 390 -11.87 -21.14 -10.04
C GLU A 390 -12.55 -20.35 -11.16
N ILE A 391 -11.74 -19.60 -11.93
CA ILE A 391 -12.17 -18.87 -13.13
C ILE A 391 -11.25 -19.29 -14.27
N ALA A 392 -11.83 -19.64 -15.42
CA ALA A 392 -11.10 -19.84 -16.65
C ALA A 392 -11.68 -18.94 -17.74
N VAL A 393 -10.85 -18.44 -18.65
CA VAL A 393 -11.26 -17.55 -19.74
C VAL A 393 -10.70 -18.07 -21.05
N CYS A 394 -11.54 -18.25 -22.06
CA CYS A 394 -11.13 -18.76 -23.38
C CYS A 394 -12.21 -18.45 -24.42
N ASP A 395 -11.81 -18.18 -25.67
CA ASP A 395 -12.71 -18.15 -26.83
C ASP A 395 -13.18 -19.58 -27.12
N TRP A 396 -14.35 -19.96 -26.57
CA TRP A 396 -14.77 -21.36 -26.51
C TRP A 396 -15.47 -21.80 -27.79
N ASP A 397 -16.26 -20.91 -28.38
CA ASP A 397 -17.00 -21.17 -29.62
C ASP A 397 -16.28 -20.73 -30.91
N GLY A 398 -15.15 -20.01 -30.78
CA GLY A 398 -14.34 -19.56 -31.90
C GLY A 398 -14.90 -18.33 -32.62
N ASP A 399 -15.87 -17.61 -32.03
CA ASP A 399 -16.35 -16.32 -32.55
C ASP A 399 -15.37 -15.16 -32.25
N GLY A 400 -14.28 -15.45 -31.52
CA GLY A 400 -13.28 -14.49 -31.08
C GLY A 400 -13.65 -13.78 -29.79
N THR A 401 -14.78 -14.09 -29.15
CA THR A 401 -15.18 -13.56 -27.84
C THR A 401 -14.70 -14.51 -26.77
N PRO A 402 -13.94 -14.05 -25.76
CA PRO A 402 -13.62 -14.89 -24.62
C PRO A 402 -14.84 -15.14 -23.73
N GLU A 403 -15.21 -16.41 -23.58
CA GLU A 403 -16.12 -16.89 -22.53
C GLU A 403 -15.41 -16.96 -21.17
N ILE A 404 -16.14 -16.59 -20.12
CA ILE A 404 -15.72 -16.60 -18.72
C ILE A 404 -16.45 -17.76 -18.02
N PHE A 405 -15.69 -18.79 -17.65
CA PHE A 405 -16.16 -19.97 -16.93
C PHE A 405 -15.98 -19.78 -15.43
N LEU A 406 -17.01 -20.11 -14.67
CA LEU A 406 -17.10 -19.85 -13.24
C LEU A 406 -17.52 -21.14 -12.52
N LEU A 407 -16.58 -21.77 -11.80
CA LEU A 407 -16.83 -22.98 -11.01
C LEU A 407 -17.22 -22.58 -9.58
N SER A 408 -18.48 -22.82 -9.21
CA SER A 408 -18.96 -22.72 -7.83
C SER A 408 -18.92 -24.08 -7.14
N ILE A 409 -18.17 -24.16 -6.04
CA ILE A 409 -18.08 -25.36 -5.20
C ILE A 409 -19.26 -25.47 -4.23
N ASP A 410 -19.85 -24.33 -3.86
CA ASP A 410 -20.98 -24.24 -2.93
C ASP A 410 -22.32 -24.51 -3.64
N GLU A 411 -22.53 -23.89 -4.80
CA GLU A 411 -23.71 -24.10 -5.66
C GLU A 411 -23.57 -25.34 -6.55
N ARG A 412 -22.37 -25.96 -6.57
CA ARG A 412 -22.09 -27.25 -7.23
C ARG A 412 -22.34 -27.21 -8.74
N GLN A 413 -21.94 -26.12 -9.39
CA GLN A 413 -22.18 -25.90 -10.81
C GLN A 413 -21.04 -25.13 -11.48
N ILE A 414 -20.91 -25.33 -12.80
CA ILE A 414 -20.12 -24.46 -13.66
C ILE A 414 -21.11 -23.65 -14.49
N GLY A 415 -20.92 -22.34 -14.55
CA GLY A 415 -21.62 -21.49 -15.50
C GLY A 415 -20.66 -20.75 -16.40
N VAL A 416 -21.20 -20.27 -17.51
CA VAL A 416 -20.49 -19.50 -18.53
C VAL A 416 -21.17 -18.15 -18.71
N SER A 417 -20.37 -17.10 -18.79
CA SER A 417 -20.79 -15.75 -19.18
C SER A 417 -19.77 -15.16 -20.15
N ARG A 418 -20.02 -13.96 -20.66
CA ARG A 418 -19.07 -13.23 -21.52
C ARG A 418 -19.30 -11.72 -21.39
N LEU A 419 -18.30 -10.92 -21.72
CA LEU A 419 -18.45 -9.47 -21.77
C LEU A 419 -19.30 -9.09 -23.00
N ASP A 420 -20.42 -8.40 -22.78
CA ASP A 420 -21.28 -7.92 -23.86
C ASP A 420 -20.77 -6.60 -24.47
N GLN A 421 -21.35 -6.20 -25.60
CA GLN A 421 -21.00 -4.96 -26.32
C GLN A 421 -21.26 -3.68 -25.51
N THR A 422 -21.99 -3.74 -24.40
CA THR A 422 -22.21 -2.62 -23.47
C THR A 422 -21.20 -2.59 -22.32
N GLY A 423 -20.26 -3.54 -22.30
CA GLY A 423 -19.27 -3.70 -21.23
C GLY A 423 -19.88 -4.28 -19.94
N ARG A 424 -20.97 -5.05 -20.05
CA ARG A 424 -21.59 -5.78 -18.93
C ARG A 424 -21.32 -7.27 -19.03
N ILE A 425 -21.23 -7.92 -17.87
CA ILE A 425 -21.23 -9.38 -17.77
C ILE A 425 -22.61 -9.78 -17.22
N PRO A 426 -23.47 -10.48 -18.00
CA PRO A 426 -24.73 -10.99 -17.50
C PRO A 426 -24.50 -12.12 -16.48
N PHE A 427 -25.51 -12.42 -15.67
CA PHE A 427 -25.44 -13.53 -14.72
C PHE A 427 -25.13 -14.85 -15.47
N PRO A 428 -24.25 -15.73 -14.95
CA PRO A 428 -23.75 -16.85 -15.75
C PRO A 428 -24.84 -17.89 -16.08
N ASN A 429 -24.83 -18.35 -17.33
CA ASN A 429 -25.68 -19.46 -17.77
C ASN A 429 -25.10 -20.78 -17.24
N ILE A 430 -25.89 -21.54 -16.49
CA ILE A 430 -25.46 -22.82 -15.92
C ILE A 430 -25.26 -23.84 -17.05
N LEU A 431 -24.08 -24.47 -17.10
CA LEU A 431 -23.79 -25.56 -18.02
C LEU A 431 -24.35 -26.87 -17.45
N PRO A 432 -25.18 -27.63 -18.20
CA PRO A 432 -25.78 -28.85 -17.70
C PRO A 432 -24.72 -29.96 -17.62
N LEU A 433 -24.22 -30.20 -16.41
CA LEU A 433 -23.30 -31.27 -16.05
C LEU A 433 -24.04 -32.29 -15.17
N GLU A 434 -23.75 -33.58 -15.37
CA GLU A 434 -24.26 -34.61 -14.45
C GLU A 434 -23.29 -34.73 -13.26
N GLY A 435 -23.78 -34.48 -12.04
CA GLY A 435 -22.98 -34.55 -10.81
C GLY A 435 -22.43 -33.21 -10.30
N ARG A 436 -21.69 -33.24 -9.19
CA ARG A 436 -21.05 -32.07 -8.58
C ARG A 436 -19.65 -31.85 -9.20
N PRO A 437 -19.38 -30.73 -9.88
CA PRO A 437 -18.03 -30.41 -10.34
C PRO A 437 -17.10 -30.09 -9.17
N LEU A 438 -15.84 -30.52 -9.26
CA LEU A 438 -14.81 -30.37 -8.22
C LEU A 438 -13.61 -29.53 -8.68
N ALA A 439 -13.24 -29.64 -9.96
CA ALA A 439 -12.19 -28.87 -10.62
C ALA A 439 -12.51 -28.79 -12.13
N MET A 440 -12.09 -27.71 -12.78
CA MET A 440 -12.23 -27.55 -14.23
C MET A 440 -10.94 -27.06 -14.90
N ALA A 441 -10.83 -27.31 -16.20
CA ALA A 441 -9.84 -26.67 -17.06
C ALA A 441 -10.47 -26.41 -18.44
N VAL A 442 -10.17 -25.26 -19.02
CA VAL A 442 -10.67 -24.87 -20.35
C VAL A 442 -9.46 -24.63 -21.26
N GLY A 443 -9.46 -25.23 -22.44
CA GLY A 443 -8.37 -25.10 -23.38
C GLY A 443 -8.47 -26.08 -24.54
N GLN A 444 -7.53 -25.99 -25.49
CA GLN A 444 -7.44 -26.91 -26.61
C GLN A 444 -6.84 -28.25 -26.15
N LEU A 445 -7.54 -29.35 -26.41
CA LEU A 445 -6.98 -30.70 -26.22
C LEU A 445 -6.16 -31.15 -27.45
N TYR A 446 -6.64 -30.82 -28.65
CA TYR A 446 -6.04 -31.20 -29.92
C TYR A 446 -5.55 -29.98 -30.69
N GLN A 447 -4.45 -30.12 -31.43
CA GLN A 447 -3.97 -29.04 -32.30
C GLN A 447 -5.03 -28.70 -33.37
N ARG A 448 -5.37 -27.40 -33.47
CA ARG A 448 -6.32 -26.84 -34.45
C ARG A 448 -7.80 -27.21 -34.23
N GLU A 449 -8.16 -27.73 -33.07
CA GLU A 449 -9.57 -27.82 -32.66
C GLU A 449 -10.00 -26.64 -31.78
N GLN A 450 -11.32 -26.47 -31.63
CA GLN A 450 -11.88 -25.51 -30.68
C GLN A 450 -11.56 -25.92 -29.24
N PRO A 451 -11.39 -24.97 -28.31
CA PRO A 451 -11.26 -25.27 -26.89
C PRO A 451 -12.45 -26.08 -26.36
N VAL A 452 -12.20 -26.84 -25.29
CA VAL A 452 -13.23 -27.59 -24.58
C VAL A 452 -13.19 -27.27 -23.09
N LEU A 453 -14.35 -27.36 -22.44
CA LEU A 453 -14.43 -27.41 -20.98
C LEU A 453 -14.22 -28.86 -20.55
N THR A 454 -13.18 -29.10 -19.75
CA THR A 454 -12.96 -30.35 -19.03
C THR A 454 -13.31 -30.15 -17.56
N ALA A 455 -14.03 -31.11 -16.97
CA ALA A 455 -14.42 -31.06 -15.57
C ALA A 455 -14.36 -32.44 -14.92
N ILE A 456 -13.80 -32.49 -13.70
CA ILE A 456 -13.92 -33.66 -12.83
C ILE A 456 -15.17 -33.49 -11.98
N VAL A 457 -16.12 -34.42 -12.10
CA VAL A 457 -17.39 -34.42 -11.36
C VAL A 457 -17.49 -35.58 -10.37
N ASP A 458 -18.30 -35.40 -9.34
CA ASP A 458 -18.73 -36.43 -8.40
C ASP A 458 -20.20 -36.80 -8.63
N ILE A 459 -20.45 -38.07 -8.96
CA ILE A 459 -21.78 -38.67 -9.10
C ILE A 459 -21.86 -39.80 -8.08
N ASP A 460 -22.61 -39.58 -7.00
CA ASP A 460 -22.83 -40.55 -5.91
C ASP A 460 -21.54 -41.18 -5.34
N GLY A 461 -20.47 -40.38 -5.20
CA GLY A 461 -19.17 -40.83 -4.70
C GLY A 461 -18.29 -41.52 -5.75
N LYS A 462 -18.67 -41.48 -7.03
CA LYS A 462 -17.85 -41.92 -8.17
C LYS A 462 -17.39 -40.72 -8.98
N ARG A 463 -16.15 -40.76 -9.44
CA ARG A 463 -15.55 -39.68 -10.24
C ARG A 463 -15.77 -39.97 -11.73
N GLU A 464 -16.26 -38.98 -12.46
CA GLU A 464 -16.29 -38.99 -13.92
C GLU A 464 -15.53 -37.76 -14.46
N LEU A 465 -14.86 -37.93 -15.58
CA LEU A 465 -14.40 -36.83 -16.43
C LEU A 465 -15.52 -36.50 -17.41
N GLN A 466 -15.88 -35.22 -17.50
CA GLN A 466 -16.77 -34.71 -18.54
C GLN A 466 -15.98 -33.73 -19.42
N VAL A 467 -16.05 -33.95 -20.74
CA VAL A 467 -15.44 -33.09 -21.76
C VAL A 467 -16.57 -32.50 -22.59
N ARG A 468 -16.65 -31.17 -22.68
CA ARG A 468 -17.78 -30.45 -23.28
C ARG A 468 -17.30 -29.43 -24.32
N HIS A 469 -17.90 -29.49 -25.50
CA HIS A 469 -17.65 -28.55 -26.60
C HIS A 469 -18.71 -27.43 -26.61
N ALA A 470 -18.38 -26.28 -27.22
CA ALA A 470 -19.28 -25.12 -27.32
C ALA A 470 -20.60 -25.45 -28.04
N ASN A 471 -20.58 -26.38 -29.00
CA ASN A 471 -21.77 -26.90 -29.70
C ASN A 471 -22.76 -27.68 -28.79
N GLY A 472 -22.48 -27.80 -27.49
CA GLY A 472 -23.34 -28.45 -26.50
C GLY A 472 -23.14 -29.97 -26.37
N SER A 473 -22.33 -30.59 -27.24
CA SER A 473 -21.96 -31.99 -27.09
C SER A 473 -21.05 -32.21 -25.88
N ALA A 474 -21.24 -33.35 -25.22
CA ALA A 474 -20.46 -33.75 -24.05
C ALA A 474 -20.09 -35.24 -24.12
N LYS A 475 -18.80 -35.55 -23.95
CA LYS A 475 -18.29 -36.91 -23.73
C LYS A 475 -18.13 -37.13 -22.23
N ARG A 476 -18.40 -38.34 -21.76
CA ARG A 476 -18.24 -38.75 -20.36
C ARG A 476 -17.37 -39.99 -20.27
N GLN A 477 -16.42 -39.97 -19.35
CA GLN A 477 -15.54 -41.09 -19.06
C GLN A 477 -15.56 -41.37 -17.55
N LYS A 478 -15.80 -42.64 -17.19
CA LYS A 478 -15.70 -43.09 -15.80
C LYS A 478 -14.24 -43.22 -15.41
N LEU A 479 -13.88 -42.62 -14.28
CA LEU A 479 -12.55 -42.75 -13.69
C LEU A 479 -12.55 -43.90 -12.67
N SER A 480 -11.36 -44.30 -12.21
CA SER A 480 -11.18 -45.41 -11.28
C SER A 480 -12.07 -45.28 -10.04
N GLU A 481 -12.67 -46.39 -9.61
CA GLU A 481 -13.47 -46.41 -8.38
C GLU A 481 -12.63 -46.11 -7.12
N SER A 482 -11.30 -46.24 -7.19
CA SER A 482 -10.37 -45.84 -6.12
C SER A 482 -10.19 -44.32 -6.00
N PHE A 483 -10.53 -43.54 -7.02
CA PHE A 483 -10.42 -42.08 -6.96
C PHE A 483 -11.56 -41.51 -6.09
N LYS A 484 -11.25 -41.24 -4.81
CA LYS A 484 -12.20 -40.69 -3.82
C LYS A 484 -11.83 -39.31 -3.29
N ALA A 485 -10.60 -38.86 -3.49
CA ALA A 485 -10.17 -37.53 -3.05
C ALA A 485 -10.85 -36.40 -3.83
N ASN A 486 -10.75 -35.19 -3.29
CA ASN A 486 -11.20 -33.97 -3.95
C ASN A 486 -9.99 -33.31 -4.61
N PRO A 487 -9.99 -33.10 -5.94
CA PRO A 487 -8.92 -32.38 -6.61
C PRO A 487 -8.93 -30.89 -6.22
N THR A 488 -7.76 -30.26 -6.23
CA THR A 488 -7.61 -28.81 -6.04
C THR A 488 -7.55 -28.06 -7.38
N SER A 489 -7.02 -28.69 -8.43
CA SER A 489 -6.89 -28.10 -9.75
C SER A 489 -6.88 -29.19 -10.82
N LEU A 490 -7.32 -28.83 -12.03
CA LEU A 490 -7.19 -29.60 -13.26
C LEU A 490 -6.36 -28.74 -14.23
N VAL A 491 -5.42 -29.34 -14.94
CA VAL A 491 -4.53 -28.62 -15.87
C VAL A 491 -4.41 -29.38 -17.19
N ILE A 492 -4.50 -28.66 -18.31
CA ILE A 492 -4.32 -29.18 -19.67
C ILE A 492 -2.84 -28.97 -20.06
N HIS A 493 -2.09 -30.05 -20.30
CA HIS A 493 -0.66 -29.98 -20.63
C HIS A 493 -0.19 -31.23 -21.39
N ASP A 494 0.80 -31.06 -22.28
CA ASP A 494 1.46 -32.17 -23.01
C ASP A 494 2.54 -32.75 -22.10
N ILE A 495 2.18 -33.75 -21.27
CA ILE A 495 3.03 -34.17 -20.16
C ILE A 495 4.09 -35.19 -20.59
N ASN A 496 3.87 -35.85 -21.73
CA ASN A 496 4.72 -36.89 -22.30
C ASN A 496 5.54 -36.40 -23.53
N GLN A 497 5.30 -35.16 -23.98
CA GLN A 497 5.92 -34.51 -25.14
C GLN A 497 5.57 -35.18 -26.48
N ASP A 498 4.33 -35.67 -26.63
CA ASP A 498 3.83 -36.32 -27.85
C ASP A 498 3.03 -35.41 -28.81
N ASN A 499 2.88 -34.12 -28.46
CA ASN A 499 2.08 -33.07 -29.14
C ASN A 499 0.56 -33.12 -28.93
N ARG A 500 0.06 -34.00 -28.05
CA ARG A 500 -1.32 -34.01 -27.56
C ARG A 500 -1.39 -33.33 -26.19
N LYS A 501 -2.59 -32.99 -25.71
CA LYS A 501 -2.74 -32.38 -24.38
C LYS A 501 -3.47 -33.34 -23.44
N ASP A 502 -2.73 -33.79 -22.45
CA ASP A 502 -3.20 -34.61 -21.35
C ASP A 502 -3.87 -33.76 -20.27
N LEU A 503 -4.53 -34.42 -19.31
CA LEU A 503 -5.07 -33.77 -18.13
C LEU A 503 -4.28 -34.19 -16.88
N VAL A 504 -3.81 -33.20 -16.13
CA VAL A 504 -3.13 -33.38 -14.84
C VAL A 504 -4.07 -32.95 -13.73
N VAL A 505 -4.40 -33.88 -12.84
CA VAL A 505 -5.27 -33.67 -11.68
C VAL A 505 -4.41 -33.54 -10.42
N LEU A 506 -4.45 -32.38 -9.78
CA LEU A 506 -3.72 -32.13 -8.54
C LEU A 506 -4.57 -32.51 -7.33
N ILE A 507 -4.03 -33.37 -6.47
CA ILE A 507 -4.73 -33.94 -5.31
C ILE A 507 -3.86 -33.75 -4.05
N PRO A 508 -4.36 -33.08 -2.99
CA PRO A 508 -3.66 -32.96 -1.71
C PRO A 508 -3.30 -34.30 -1.08
N TYR A 509 -2.07 -34.43 -0.59
CA TYR A 509 -1.48 -35.59 0.10
C TYR A 509 -1.45 -36.92 -0.68
N GLU A 510 -2.07 -37.01 -1.85
CA GLU A 510 -2.08 -38.20 -2.71
C GLU A 510 -1.13 -38.07 -3.90
N LYS A 511 -1.05 -39.13 -4.71
CA LYS A 511 -0.35 -39.08 -6.00
C LYS A 511 -1.12 -38.16 -6.95
N MET A 512 -0.41 -37.55 -7.90
CA MET A 512 -1.07 -36.84 -8.99
C MET A 512 -1.69 -37.86 -9.94
N LYS A 513 -2.86 -37.56 -10.46
CA LYS A 513 -3.51 -38.41 -11.46
C LYS A 513 -3.32 -37.77 -12.82
N VAL A 514 -2.68 -38.52 -13.72
CA VAL A 514 -2.48 -38.13 -15.12
C VAL A 514 -3.47 -38.93 -15.95
N LEU A 515 -4.22 -38.23 -16.79
CA LEU A 515 -5.13 -38.80 -17.77
C LEU A 515 -4.46 -38.58 -19.14
N LEU A 516 -3.81 -39.63 -19.66
CA LEU A 516 -3.07 -39.57 -20.92
C LEU A 516 -3.98 -39.75 -22.13
N GLN A 517 -3.87 -38.87 -23.13
CA GLN A 517 -4.78 -38.87 -24.27
C GLN A 517 -4.48 -40.00 -25.28
N THR A 518 -5.50 -40.76 -25.69
CA THR A 518 -5.38 -41.86 -26.66
C THR A 518 -5.85 -41.46 -28.07
N ASP A 519 -5.59 -42.32 -29.06
CA ASP A 519 -6.07 -42.15 -30.44
C ASP A 519 -7.60 -42.13 -30.57
N ASP A 520 -8.32 -42.77 -29.64
CA ASP A 520 -9.78 -42.91 -29.65
C ASP A 520 -10.51 -41.74 -28.93
N GLU A 521 -9.81 -40.62 -28.70
CA GLU A 521 -10.31 -39.49 -27.89
C GLU A 521 -10.78 -39.89 -26.48
N GLN A 522 -10.12 -40.88 -25.88
CA GLN A 522 -10.29 -41.30 -24.49
C GLN A 522 -9.01 -40.97 -23.70
N PHE A 523 -9.04 -41.15 -22.39
CA PHE A 523 -7.86 -40.99 -21.54
C PHE A 523 -7.49 -42.27 -20.78
N GLU A 524 -6.22 -42.69 -20.81
CA GLU A 524 -5.69 -43.72 -19.90
C GLU A 524 -5.31 -43.10 -18.54
N GLU A 525 -5.81 -43.69 -17.45
CA GLU A 525 -5.61 -43.17 -16.09
C GLU A 525 -4.33 -43.73 -15.44
N HIS A 526 -3.47 -42.84 -14.94
CA HIS A 526 -2.23 -43.18 -14.25
C HIS A 526 -2.05 -42.42 -12.93
N ASP A 527 -1.86 -43.15 -11.83
CA ASP A 527 -1.49 -42.59 -10.52
C ASP A 527 0.03 -42.43 -10.40
N VAL A 528 0.53 -41.24 -10.70
CA VAL A 528 1.96 -40.95 -10.79
C VAL A 528 2.43 -40.19 -9.55
N ALA A 529 3.40 -40.76 -8.84
CA ALA A 529 3.97 -40.11 -7.67
C ALA A 529 4.88 -38.94 -8.10
N PRO A 530 4.64 -37.70 -7.65
CA PRO A 530 5.50 -36.58 -7.99
C PRO A 530 6.89 -36.75 -7.34
N PRO A 531 8.00 -36.39 -8.03
CA PRO A 531 9.34 -36.64 -7.51
C PRO A 531 9.63 -35.83 -6.24
N GLY A 532 9.67 -36.52 -5.09
CA GLY A 532 9.89 -35.91 -3.76
C GLY A 532 8.78 -36.21 -2.75
N GLY A 533 7.67 -36.81 -3.20
CA GLY A 533 6.51 -37.21 -2.42
C GLY A 533 5.30 -36.32 -2.66
N SER A 534 4.12 -36.75 -2.23
CA SER A 534 2.88 -35.95 -2.29
C SER A 534 3.01 -34.63 -1.53
N SER A 535 2.30 -33.59 -1.99
CA SER A 535 2.23 -32.28 -1.32
C SER A 535 0.86 -32.04 -0.70
N GLU A 536 0.82 -31.32 0.42
CA GLU A 536 -0.41 -30.76 1.02
C GLU A 536 -1.08 -29.74 0.10
N GLN A 537 -0.26 -28.83 -0.46
CA GLN A 537 -0.65 -27.85 -1.45
C GLN A 537 0.10 -28.20 -2.74
N PRO A 538 -0.45 -29.09 -3.58
CA PRO A 538 0.12 -29.35 -4.89
C PRO A 538 -0.07 -28.11 -5.77
N TRP A 539 0.99 -27.68 -6.42
CA TRP A 539 1.03 -26.53 -7.31
C TRP A 539 1.82 -26.88 -8.57
N VAL A 540 1.42 -26.29 -9.71
CA VAL A 540 2.03 -26.59 -11.00
C VAL A 540 2.05 -25.37 -11.95
N SER A 541 3.04 -25.34 -12.82
CA SER A 541 3.10 -24.50 -14.02
C SER A 541 3.88 -25.25 -15.11
N THR A 542 4.15 -24.58 -16.24
CA THR A 542 4.91 -25.14 -17.35
C THR A 542 6.05 -24.21 -17.74
N ALA A 543 7.19 -24.77 -18.15
CA ALA A 543 8.31 -24.03 -18.72
C ALA A 543 9.29 -24.92 -19.47
N ASP A 544 9.70 -24.51 -20.65
CA ASP A 544 10.90 -25.00 -21.33
C ASP A 544 12.13 -24.57 -20.50
N VAL A 545 12.68 -25.51 -19.72
CA VAL A 545 13.82 -25.24 -18.82
C VAL A 545 15.16 -25.66 -19.38
N ASP A 546 15.18 -26.50 -20.42
CA ASP A 546 16.43 -27.00 -21.00
C ASP A 546 16.73 -26.50 -22.43
N GLY A 547 15.76 -25.85 -23.07
CA GLY A 547 15.87 -25.21 -24.38
C GLY A 547 15.55 -26.12 -25.55
N ASP A 548 14.89 -27.26 -25.33
CA ASP A 548 14.51 -28.22 -26.39
C ASP A 548 13.25 -27.82 -27.19
N GLY A 549 12.53 -26.78 -26.73
CA GLY A 549 11.34 -26.23 -27.38
C GLY A 549 10.02 -26.83 -26.88
N PHE A 550 10.06 -27.82 -25.99
CA PHE A 550 8.89 -28.33 -25.29
C PHE A 550 8.87 -27.79 -23.86
N ASP A 551 7.70 -27.35 -23.39
CA ASP A 551 7.57 -26.93 -21.99
C ASP A 551 7.53 -28.17 -21.08
N GLU A 552 8.39 -28.23 -20.04
CA GLU A 552 8.26 -29.19 -18.94
C GLU A 552 7.16 -28.81 -17.95
N LEU A 553 6.65 -29.80 -17.21
CA LEU A 553 5.81 -29.57 -16.04
C LEU A 553 6.67 -29.19 -14.82
N LEU A 554 6.41 -28.04 -14.20
CA LEU A 554 7.13 -27.57 -13.01
C LEU A 554 6.39 -27.94 -11.74
N LEU A 555 7.03 -28.72 -10.86
CA LEU A 555 6.49 -29.14 -9.57
C LEU A 555 7.27 -28.48 -8.43
N ALA A 556 6.62 -27.57 -7.70
CA ALA A 556 7.19 -26.92 -6.52
C ALA A 556 7.06 -27.83 -5.29
N GLN A 557 8.18 -28.16 -4.63
CA GLN A 557 8.20 -29.06 -3.48
C GLN A 557 9.33 -28.70 -2.49
N LYS A 558 8.97 -28.58 -1.20
CA LYS A 558 9.93 -28.32 -0.11
C LYS A 558 10.80 -27.10 -0.49
N ASN A 559 12.11 -27.27 -0.60
CA ASN A 559 13.06 -26.21 -0.91
C ASN A 559 13.51 -26.17 -2.39
N PHE A 560 12.80 -26.80 -3.31
CA PHE A 560 13.17 -26.86 -4.73
C PHE A 560 11.95 -26.90 -5.67
N VAL A 561 12.23 -26.77 -6.95
CA VAL A 561 11.30 -27.03 -8.06
C VAL A 561 11.93 -28.06 -8.98
N ARG A 562 11.12 -29.01 -9.47
CA ARG A 562 11.55 -30.00 -10.46
C ARG A 562 10.78 -29.81 -11.75
N ALA A 563 11.52 -29.72 -12.84
CA ALA A 563 10.97 -29.82 -14.17
C ALA A 563 10.90 -31.30 -14.56
N VAL A 564 9.71 -31.78 -14.93
CA VAL A 564 9.46 -33.20 -15.17
C VAL A 564 8.75 -33.43 -16.49
N VAL A 565 9.07 -34.57 -17.10
CA VAL A 565 8.37 -35.16 -18.24
C VAL A 565 7.92 -36.56 -17.83
N LEU A 566 6.73 -36.98 -18.26
CA LEU A 566 6.25 -38.33 -18.05
C LEU A 566 6.92 -39.28 -19.03
N GLN A 567 7.43 -40.41 -18.53
CA GLN A 567 7.99 -41.48 -19.35
C GLN A 567 7.48 -42.84 -18.87
N GLN A 568 7.37 -43.80 -19.79
CA GLN A 568 7.21 -45.21 -19.42
C GLN A 568 8.51 -45.77 -18.82
N ASP A 569 8.40 -46.40 -17.66
CA ASP A 569 9.46 -47.20 -17.05
C ASP A 569 9.19 -48.70 -17.28
N PRO A 570 9.95 -49.38 -18.16
CA PRO A 570 9.78 -50.81 -18.41
C PRO A 570 10.16 -51.71 -17.21
N SER A 571 10.91 -51.18 -16.24
CA SER A 571 11.37 -51.92 -15.06
C SER A 571 10.31 -51.95 -13.95
N LEU A 572 9.46 -50.92 -13.88
CA LEU A 572 8.34 -50.83 -12.94
C LEU A 572 7.08 -51.39 -13.58
N LYS A 573 6.74 -52.64 -13.26
CA LYS A 573 5.49 -53.26 -13.69
C LYS A 573 4.34 -52.90 -12.76
N GLY A 574 3.27 -52.36 -13.32
CA GLY A 574 2.02 -52.11 -12.59
C GLY A 574 1.29 -53.41 -12.21
N SER A 575 0.19 -53.29 -11.47
CA SER A 575 -0.67 -54.43 -11.08
C SER A 575 -1.22 -55.24 -12.26
N THR A 576 -1.28 -54.63 -13.45
CA THR A 576 -1.71 -55.24 -14.71
C THR A 576 -0.56 -55.81 -15.55
N ASN A 577 0.66 -55.85 -15.02
CA ASN A 577 1.89 -56.29 -15.69
C ASN A 577 2.30 -55.42 -16.91
N ARG A 578 1.62 -54.29 -17.14
CA ARG A 578 1.99 -53.22 -18.09
C ARG A 578 3.12 -52.34 -17.50
N PRO A 579 3.95 -51.68 -18.34
CA PRO A 579 4.92 -50.69 -17.86
C PRO A 579 4.21 -49.54 -17.14
N SER A 580 4.78 -49.09 -16.02
CA SER A 580 4.26 -47.95 -15.26
C SER A 580 4.79 -46.65 -15.82
N HIS A 581 3.96 -45.61 -15.87
CA HIS A 581 4.43 -44.26 -16.10
C HIS A 581 5.07 -43.69 -14.83
N THR A 582 6.18 -42.96 -14.99
CA THR A 582 6.89 -42.23 -13.93
C THR A 582 7.36 -40.87 -14.43
N PHE A 583 7.62 -39.94 -13.51
CA PHE A 583 8.23 -38.66 -13.84
C PHE A 583 9.74 -38.77 -13.94
N ARG A 584 10.26 -38.56 -15.15
CA ARG A 584 11.69 -38.27 -15.36
C ARG A 584 11.93 -36.81 -15.03
N VAL A 585 12.78 -36.55 -14.04
CA VAL A 585 13.27 -35.20 -13.74
C VAL A 585 14.25 -34.78 -14.86
N LYS A 586 13.92 -33.73 -15.61
CA LYS A 586 14.84 -33.07 -16.56
C LYS A 586 15.85 -32.22 -15.79
N GLU A 587 15.35 -31.36 -14.90
CA GLU A 587 16.14 -30.40 -14.11
C GLU A 587 15.59 -30.24 -12.69
N GLN A 588 16.46 -29.83 -11.75
CA GLN A 588 16.07 -29.42 -10.40
C GLN A 588 16.65 -28.05 -10.06
N ILE A 589 15.77 -27.09 -9.80
CA ILE A 589 16.12 -25.72 -9.40
C ILE A 589 15.92 -25.60 -7.90
N ASN A 590 16.98 -25.33 -7.15
CA ASN A 590 16.91 -25.20 -5.69
C ASN A 590 16.59 -23.75 -5.29
N GLY A 591 15.84 -23.60 -4.20
CA GLY A 591 15.74 -22.34 -3.48
C GLY A 591 17.06 -21.95 -2.78
N VAL A 592 17.09 -20.76 -2.19
CA VAL A 592 18.29 -20.12 -1.64
C VAL A 592 18.91 -20.90 -0.46
N SER A 593 18.15 -21.79 0.19
CA SER A 593 18.63 -22.60 1.32
C SER A 593 17.84 -23.90 1.52
N SER A 594 18.29 -24.74 2.45
CA SER A 594 17.53 -25.87 2.98
C SER A 594 16.26 -25.47 3.76
N SER A 595 16.14 -24.21 4.21
CA SER A 595 14.96 -23.67 4.90
C SER A 595 14.04 -22.84 3.99
N SER A 596 14.21 -22.94 2.67
CA SER A 596 13.26 -22.36 1.71
C SER A 596 12.02 -23.24 1.59
N ARG A 597 10.83 -22.65 1.43
CA ARG A 597 9.59 -23.36 1.09
C ARG A 597 9.06 -22.82 -0.23
N ILE A 598 9.48 -23.42 -1.33
CA ILE A 598 9.03 -23.04 -2.66
C ILE A 598 7.64 -23.60 -2.90
N ILE A 599 6.70 -22.70 -3.17
CA ILE A 599 5.28 -23.00 -3.41
C ILE A 599 4.82 -22.70 -4.84
N GLY A 600 5.66 -22.05 -5.65
CA GLY A 600 5.37 -21.80 -7.07
C GLY A 600 6.59 -21.36 -7.88
N ALA A 601 6.48 -21.43 -9.21
CA ALA A 601 7.53 -21.08 -10.16
C ALA A 601 6.98 -20.54 -11.49
N ALA A 602 7.18 -19.26 -11.81
CA ALA A 602 6.73 -18.70 -13.09
C ALA A 602 7.90 -18.49 -14.07
N GLN A 603 7.68 -18.80 -15.35
CA GLN A 603 8.66 -18.58 -16.41
C GLN A 603 8.53 -17.20 -17.05
N LEU A 604 9.65 -16.60 -17.43
CA LEU A 604 9.69 -15.34 -18.16
C LEU A 604 10.68 -15.46 -19.34
N LYS A 605 10.16 -15.70 -20.55
CA LYS A 605 10.92 -15.73 -21.79
C LYS A 605 11.22 -14.29 -22.25
N THR A 606 12.41 -14.08 -22.83
CA THR A 606 12.83 -12.78 -23.41
C THR A 606 13.21 -12.98 -24.86
N GLN A 607 13.17 -11.93 -25.68
CA GLN A 607 13.50 -12.01 -27.12
C GLN A 607 14.94 -12.48 -27.40
N THR A 608 15.82 -12.44 -26.39
CA THR A 608 17.25 -12.75 -26.50
C THR A 608 17.64 -14.14 -25.96
N ASN A 609 16.76 -14.81 -25.22
CA ASN A 609 17.11 -16.02 -24.46
C ASN A 609 16.29 -17.22 -24.91
N ASN A 610 16.96 -18.30 -25.33
CA ASN A 610 16.29 -19.56 -25.65
C ASN A 610 15.65 -20.22 -24.43
N VAL A 611 16.29 -20.13 -23.26
CA VAL A 611 15.76 -20.65 -21.98
C VAL A 611 15.18 -19.50 -21.16
N ALA A 612 13.98 -19.70 -20.61
CA ALA A 612 13.31 -18.72 -19.79
C ALA A 612 14.06 -18.41 -18.49
N TYR A 613 13.87 -17.22 -17.93
CA TYR A 613 14.14 -17.00 -16.52
C TYR A 613 13.04 -17.66 -15.68
N LEU A 614 13.37 -18.13 -14.48
CA LEU A 614 12.39 -18.68 -13.53
C LEU A 614 12.32 -17.81 -12.27
N PHE A 615 11.12 -17.42 -11.88
CA PHE A 615 10.86 -16.76 -10.59
C PHE A 615 10.23 -17.77 -9.63
N LEU A 616 10.92 -18.08 -8.53
CA LEU A 616 10.45 -19.01 -7.50
C LEU A 616 9.82 -18.24 -6.33
N LEU A 617 8.60 -18.63 -5.94
CA LEU A 617 7.88 -18.07 -4.80
C LEU A 617 8.23 -18.85 -3.52
N ASP A 618 9.01 -18.24 -2.62
CA ASP A 618 9.42 -18.81 -1.32
C ASP A 618 8.55 -18.27 -0.18
N ALA A 619 7.66 -19.11 0.34
CA ALA A 619 6.70 -18.75 1.38
C ALA A 619 7.35 -18.50 2.74
N ASP A 620 8.28 -19.37 3.16
CA ASP A 620 8.91 -19.30 4.48
C ASP A 620 9.89 -18.13 4.56
N ARG A 621 10.59 -17.82 3.47
CA ARG A 621 11.51 -16.68 3.40
C ARG A 621 10.86 -15.37 2.94
N ARG A 622 9.57 -15.41 2.58
CA ARG A 622 8.80 -14.27 2.04
C ARG A 622 9.55 -13.56 0.90
N ALA A 623 10.01 -14.35 -0.07
CA ALA A 623 10.89 -13.85 -1.13
C ALA A 623 10.53 -14.43 -2.50
N LEU A 624 10.70 -13.59 -3.52
CA LEU A 624 10.69 -13.97 -4.92
C LEU A 624 12.14 -14.15 -5.40
N THR A 625 12.51 -15.38 -5.74
CA THR A 625 13.88 -15.74 -6.16
C THR A 625 13.96 -15.81 -7.68
N LEU A 626 14.70 -14.90 -8.31
CA LEU A 626 15.01 -14.97 -9.74
C LEU A 626 16.16 -15.96 -9.97
N CYS A 627 15.92 -16.96 -10.82
CA CYS A 627 16.87 -17.94 -11.29
C CYS A 627 17.09 -17.82 -12.81
N SER A 628 18.32 -18.12 -13.24
CA SER A 628 18.71 -18.18 -14.66
C SER A 628 19.61 -19.39 -14.90
N ARG A 629 19.63 -19.90 -16.14
CA ARG A 629 20.59 -20.92 -16.57
C ARG A 629 21.86 -20.23 -17.08
N ASN A 630 23.02 -20.64 -16.58
CA ASN A 630 24.32 -20.05 -16.96
C ASN A 630 24.89 -20.69 -18.24
N SER A 631 26.04 -20.19 -18.72
CA SER A 631 26.72 -20.70 -19.92
C SER A 631 27.21 -22.14 -19.83
N THR A 632 27.23 -22.73 -18.63
CA THR A 632 27.53 -24.15 -18.38
C THR A 632 26.27 -25.01 -18.20
N ALA A 633 25.10 -24.50 -18.60
CA ALA A 633 23.78 -25.13 -18.48
C ALA A 633 23.30 -25.38 -17.03
N VAL A 634 23.91 -24.72 -16.03
CA VAL A 634 23.55 -24.85 -14.60
C VAL A 634 22.64 -23.72 -14.15
N TRP A 635 21.60 -24.05 -13.40
CA TRP A 635 20.71 -23.08 -12.77
C TRP A 635 21.37 -22.35 -11.58
N GLN A 636 21.30 -21.02 -11.58
CA GLN A 636 21.85 -20.16 -10.53
C GLN A 636 20.84 -19.08 -10.11
N THR A 637 20.83 -18.73 -8.82
CA THR A 637 20.12 -17.55 -8.30
C THR A 637 20.80 -16.27 -8.77
N VAL A 638 20.02 -15.36 -9.35
CA VAL A 638 20.45 -14.03 -9.82
C VAL A 638 20.16 -12.98 -8.75
N ARG A 639 18.94 -13.00 -8.19
CA ARG A 639 18.44 -11.97 -7.28
C ARG A 639 17.35 -12.56 -6.38
N ASN A 640 17.33 -12.12 -5.12
CA ASN A 640 16.20 -12.31 -4.22
C ASN A 640 15.50 -10.96 -4.06
N ILE A 641 14.18 -10.94 -4.21
CA ILE A 641 13.33 -9.75 -4.05
C ILE A 641 12.39 -10.06 -2.89
N GLU A 642 12.37 -9.19 -1.87
CA GLU A 642 11.51 -9.38 -0.70
C GLU A 642 10.02 -9.18 -1.07
N LEU A 643 9.14 -10.00 -0.52
CA LEU A 643 7.69 -9.88 -0.72
C LEU A 643 7.11 -8.92 0.33
N PRO A 644 6.31 -7.91 -0.09
CA PRO A 644 5.73 -6.94 0.83
C PRO A 644 4.64 -7.52 1.74
N VAL A 645 4.07 -8.68 1.37
CA VAL A 645 3.08 -9.46 2.14
C VAL A 645 3.35 -10.97 1.96
N SER A 646 2.91 -11.80 2.91
CA SER A 646 3.26 -13.22 3.00
C SER A 646 2.25 -14.21 2.37
N ASP A 647 1.04 -13.76 2.06
CA ASP A 647 -0.12 -14.67 1.98
C ASP A 647 -0.40 -15.19 0.56
N PHE A 648 0.61 -15.13 -0.31
CA PHE A 648 0.53 -15.64 -1.69
C PHE A 648 0.63 -17.16 -1.72
N THR A 649 -0.21 -17.78 -2.55
CA THR A 649 -0.31 -19.24 -2.77
C THR A 649 -0.07 -19.65 -4.22
N ALA A 650 -0.08 -18.68 -5.16
CA ALA A 650 0.19 -18.92 -6.57
C ALA A 650 1.02 -17.77 -7.19
N ILE A 651 1.67 -18.08 -8.31
CA ILE A 651 2.49 -17.15 -9.11
C ILE A 651 2.27 -17.42 -10.60
N SER A 652 2.28 -16.37 -11.42
CA SER A 652 2.34 -16.47 -12.88
C SER A 652 3.06 -15.24 -13.46
N THR A 653 3.06 -15.10 -14.77
CA THR A 653 3.58 -13.93 -15.48
C THR A 653 2.57 -13.43 -16.49
N ILE A 654 2.49 -12.12 -16.66
CA ILE A 654 1.59 -11.46 -17.62
C ILE A 654 2.35 -10.43 -18.46
N ALA A 655 1.72 -10.01 -19.54
CA ALA A 655 2.11 -8.82 -20.28
C ALA A 655 1.30 -7.62 -19.77
N LEU A 656 2.00 -6.58 -19.31
CA LEU A 656 1.43 -5.33 -18.81
C LEU A 656 1.93 -4.19 -19.72
N ALA A 657 1.03 -3.46 -20.38
CA ALA A 657 1.33 -2.47 -21.42
C ALA A 657 2.26 -2.99 -22.54
N ALA A 658 2.21 -4.30 -22.83
CA ALA A 658 3.13 -4.97 -23.75
C ALA A 658 2.50 -6.21 -24.38
N THR A 659 3.12 -6.72 -25.45
CA THR A 659 2.71 -7.98 -26.11
C THR A 659 3.42 -9.22 -25.56
N ASN A 660 4.57 -9.03 -24.89
CA ASN A 660 5.35 -10.10 -24.27
C ASN A 660 5.27 -9.96 -22.75
N ALA A 661 5.32 -11.09 -22.05
CA ALA A 661 5.33 -11.08 -20.59
C ALA A 661 6.52 -10.27 -20.05
N ASN A 662 6.23 -9.34 -19.14
CA ASN A 662 7.18 -8.38 -18.57
C ASN A 662 6.94 -8.12 -17.08
N THR A 663 5.97 -8.84 -16.49
CA THR A 663 5.45 -8.62 -15.14
C THR A 663 5.25 -9.97 -14.47
N VAL A 664 5.70 -10.10 -13.22
CA VAL A 664 5.46 -11.28 -12.38
C VAL A 664 4.27 -11.01 -11.48
N THR A 665 3.30 -11.91 -11.43
CA THR A 665 2.07 -11.77 -10.64
C THR A 665 2.00 -12.83 -9.56
N CYS A 666 1.60 -12.44 -8.34
CA CYS A 666 1.39 -13.32 -7.21
C CYS A 666 -0.06 -13.21 -6.71
N PHE A 667 -0.68 -14.34 -6.36
CA PHE A 667 -2.06 -14.39 -5.85
C PHE A 667 -2.12 -15.07 -4.51
N GLY A 668 -2.88 -14.49 -3.60
CA GLY A 668 -3.31 -15.08 -2.34
C GLY A 668 -4.82 -15.01 -2.22
N LEU A 669 -5.36 -15.58 -1.14
CA LEU A 669 -6.82 -15.64 -0.92
C LEU A 669 -7.47 -14.24 -0.78
N ASN A 670 -6.72 -13.25 -0.29
CA ASN A 670 -7.21 -11.91 0.04
C ASN A 670 -6.42 -10.78 -0.65
N THR A 671 -5.49 -11.10 -1.57
CA THR A 671 -4.60 -10.12 -2.21
C THR A 671 -4.14 -10.64 -3.57
N ALA A 672 -4.14 -9.78 -4.59
CA ALA A 672 -3.30 -9.95 -5.77
C ALA A 672 -2.16 -8.93 -5.72
N ALA A 673 -0.98 -9.28 -6.22
CA ALA A 673 0.10 -8.32 -6.41
C ALA A 673 0.85 -8.59 -7.72
N TRP A 674 1.44 -7.55 -8.28
CA TRP A 674 2.24 -7.66 -9.49
C TRP A 674 3.48 -6.78 -9.44
N LEU A 675 4.57 -7.32 -9.97
CA LEU A 675 5.89 -6.72 -10.05
C LEU A 675 6.23 -6.49 -11.53
N PRO A 676 5.98 -5.30 -12.07
CA PRO A 676 6.51 -4.90 -13.38
C PRO A 676 8.03 -4.95 -13.34
N LEU A 677 8.66 -5.48 -14.39
CA LEU A 677 10.13 -5.54 -14.52
C LEU A 677 10.67 -4.44 -15.44
N PHE A 678 9.94 -3.33 -15.51
CA PHE A 678 10.14 -2.18 -16.37
C PHE A 678 9.55 -0.92 -15.70
N GLY A 679 9.79 0.24 -16.31
CA GLY A 679 9.19 1.51 -15.88
C GLY A 679 9.96 2.22 -14.77
N ASP A 680 9.24 3.09 -14.07
CA ASP A 680 9.73 3.87 -12.93
C ASP A 680 9.23 3.24 -11.61
N VAL A 681 10.00 3.45 -10.56
CA VAL A 681 9.67 3.08 -9.18
C VAL A 681 9.62 4.32 -8.32
N TRP A 682 8.86 4.22 -7.24
CA TRP A 682 8.88 5.24 -6.22
C TRP A 682 10.07 5.06 -5.27
N GLU A 683 10.63 6.18 -4.84
CA GLU A 683 11.58 6.26 -3.74
C GLU A 683 11.23 7.40 -2.79
N LEU A 684 11.73 7.31 -1.55
CA LEU A 684 11.66 8.37 -0.56
C LEU A 684 13.02 9.09 -0.55
N THR A 685 13.13 10.16 -1.34
CA THR A 685 14.36 10.92 -1.52
C THR A 685 14.62 11.79 -0.30
N ARG A 686 15.70 11.51 0.43
CA ARG A 686 16.15 12.33 1.57
C ARG A 686 16.57 13.72 1.10
N LEU A 687 16.08 14.73 1.80
CA LEU A 687 16.44 16.13 1.59
C LEU A 687 17.46 16.61 2.64
N ASP A 688 17.13 16.46 3.94
CA ASP A 688 18.06 16.80 5.03
C ASP A 688 17.81 15.94 6.29
N ASP A 689 18.69 16.04 7.29
CA ASP A 689 18.51 15.44 8.61
C ASP A 689 18.76 16.40 9.77
N TYR A 690 17.99 16.22 10.84
CA TYR A 690 18.07 17.02 12.05
C TYR A 690 18.25 16.15 13.29
N GLU A 691 19.24 16.51 14.10
CA GLU A 691 19.49 15.93 15.42
C GLU A 691 19.41 17.05 16.45
N THR A 692 18.58 16.88 17.48
CA THR A 692 18.41 17.94 18.48
C THR A 692 19.72 18.23 19.20
N PRO A 693 20.17 19.50 19.28
CA PRO A 693 21.32 19.90 20.08
C PRO A 693 21.06 19.80 21.59
N ILE A 694 19.84 19.46 22.03
CA ILE A 694 19.53 19.17 23.42
C ILE A 694 20.25 17.88 23.81
N LYS A 695 21.23 18.01 24.70
CA LYS A 695 22.03 16.88 25.15
C LYS A 695 21.15 15.83 25.85
N ASP A 696 21.27 14.58 25.40
CA ASP A 696 20.45 13.46 25.85
C ASP A 696 18.93 13.70 25.60
N GLY A 697 18.60 14.55 24.62
CA GLY A 697 17.24 14.87 24.19
C GLY A 697 16.61 13.78 23.32
N TYR A 698 15.28 13.77 23.27
CA TYR A 698 14.47 12.72 22.67
C TYR A 698 13.27 13.34 21.95
N LEU A 699 13.39 13.50 20.64
CA LEU A 699 12.28 13.96 19.80
C LEU A 699 11.19 12.89 19.79
N HIS A 700 9.99 13.23 20.26
CA HIS A 700 8.86 12.31 20.36
C HIS A 700 7.92 12.45 19.16
N ASP A 701 7.56 13.69 18.84
CA ASP A 701 6.56 14.02 17.83
C ASP A 701 6.93 15.33 17.09
N VAL A 702 6.22 15.64 16.00
CA VAL A 702 6.45 16.84 15.18
C VAL A 702 5.17 17.32 14.50
N THR A 703 5.02 18.64 14.39
CA THR A 703 3.99 19.33 13.60
C THR A 703 4.62 20.45 12.78
N SER A 704 3.89 21.04 11.83
CA SER A 704 4.36 22.15 10.99
C SER A 704 3.40 23.34 10.94
N GLY A 705 3.96 24.52 10.67
CA GLY A 705 3.21 25.73 10.35
C GLY A 705 4.13 26.94 10.23
N ASP A 706 3.69 27.97 9.52
CA ASP A 706 4.46 29.19 9.23
C ASP A 706 4.53 30.09 10.48
N LEU A 707 5.58 29.96 11.29
CA LEU A 707 5.71 30.61 12.60
C LEU A 707 6.52 31.92 12.56
N ASP A 708 7.25 32.21 11.49
CA ASP A 708 7.88 33.53 11.26
C ASP A 708 7.24 34.37 10.14
N HIS A 709 6.20 33.85 9.49
CA HIS A 709 5.40 34.49 8.44
C HIS A 709 6.20 34.77 7.14
N ASP A 710 7.15 33.89 6.81
CA ASP A 710 7.94 33.96 5.57
C ASP A 710 7.28 33.28 4.35
N GLY A 711 6.17 32.56 4.59
CA GLY A 711 5.42 31.81 3.58
C GLY A 711 5.85 30.34 3.42
N ARG A 712 6.80 29.86 4.23
CA ARG A 712 7.18 28.45 4.40
C ARG A 712 6.72 27.96 5.77
N LYS A 713 6.65 26.65 5.97
CA LYS A 713 6.26 26.07 7.25
C LYS A 713 7.48 25.64 8.04
N ASP A 714 7.56 26.12 9.27
CA ASP A 714 8.52 25.67 10.27
C ASP A 714 8.09 24.33 10.87
N LEU A 715 9.07 23.59 11.39
CA LEU A 715 8.82 22.36 12.15
C LEU A 715 8.91 22.65 13.65
N VAL A 716 7.89 22.22 14.39
CA VAL A 716 7.87 22.25 15.86
C VAL A 716 8.01 20.81 16.37
N PHE A 717 9.19 20.46 16.85
CA PHE A 717 9.44 19.15 17.46
C PHE A 717 9.10 19.16 18.95
N LEU A 718 8.40 18.11 19.41
CA LEU A 718 8.10 17.86 20.82
C LEU A 718 9.21 17.00 21.42
N GLU A 719 9.97 17.53 22.38
CA GLU A 719 11.08 16.85 23.03
C GLU A 719 10.70 16.46 24.46
N THR A 720 10.76 15.16 24.79
CA THR A 720 10.12 14.61 26.00
C THR A 720 11.08 14.01 27.03
N ALA A 721 12.40 14.13 26.85
CA ALA A 721 13.40 13.78 27.88
C ALA A 721 13.85 14.98 28.70
N LYS A 722 13.64 16.21 28.20
CA LYS A 722 13.82 17.50 28.91
C LYS A 722 12.58 18.40 28.84
N ASN A 723 11.47 17.95 28.24
CA ASN A 723 10.21 18.69 28.13
C ASN A 723 10.36 20.02 27.38
N HIS A 724 11.07 20.00 26.25
CA HIS A 724 11.34 21.18 25.42
C HIS A 724 10.45 21.20 24.16
N LEU A 725 10.31 22.40 23.61
CA LEU A 725 10.02 22.58 22.19
C LEU A 725 11.31 22.92 21.45
N ASP A 726 11.43 22.41 20.23
CA ASP A 726 12.57 22.63 19.36
C ASP A 726 12.06 23.06 17.97
N ILE A 727 12.13 24.38 17.68
CA ILE A 727 11.71 24.97 16.39
C ILE A 727 12.86 24.90 15.39
N VAL A 728 12.55 24.42 14.19
CA VAL A 728 13.49 24.23 13.08
C VAL A 728 12.88 24.77 11.80
N THR A 729 13.52 25.76 11.17
CA THR A 729 13.06 26.32 9.89
C THR A 729 13.44 25.41 8.72
N TYR A 730 12.67 25.50 7.63
CA TYR A 730 12.92 24.77 6.38
C TYR A 730 13.44 25.69 5.26
N GLU A 731 14.73 26.04 5.36
CA GLU A 731 15.37 27.03 4.48
C GLU A 731 15.77 26.47 3.10
N PRO A 732 15.77 27.30 2.04
CA PRO A 732 16.22 26.89 0.71
C PRO A 732 17.66 26.32 0.64
N PRO A 733 17.94 25.32 -0.23
CA PRO A 733 16.98 24.65 -1.11
C PRO A 733 16.02 23.74 -0.33
N HIS A 734 16.53 22.91 0.58
CA HIS A 734 15.76 22.02 1.45
C HIS A 734 16.59 21.71 2.72
N ARG A 735 16.72 22.67 3.65
CA ARG A 735 17.63 22.55 4.81
C ARG A 735 16.91 22.78 6.13
N LEU A 736 17.25 21.95 7.11
CA LEU A 736 16.74 22.05 8.48
C LEU A 736 17.68 22.90 9.33
N VAL A 737 17.25 24.10 9.70
CA VAL A 737 18.05 25.04 10.49
C VAL A 737 17.41 25.23 11.87
N PRO A 738 18.06 24.84 12.98
CA PRO A 738 17.52 25.07 14.32
C PRO A 738 17.42 26.57 14.60
N ALA A 739 16.22 27.02 14.97
CA ALA A 739 15.92 28.44 15.12
C ALA A 739 15.76 28.84 16.60
N ASN A 740 14.75 28.30 17.29
CA ASN A 740 14.45 28.65 18.68
C ASN A 740 14.08 27.41 19.51
N ARG A 741 14.35 27.43 20.81
CA ARG A 741 13.96 26.36 21.75
C ARG A 741 13.80 26.86 23.17
N TRP A 742 12.87 26.26 23.90
CA TRP A 742 12.68 26.53 25.32
C TRP A 742 12.11 25.30 26.03
N GLN A 743 12.32 25.26 27.34
CA GLN A 743 11.68 24.28 28.21
C GLN A 743 10.25 24.71 28.49
N VAL A 744 9.27 23.83 28.26
CA VAL A 744 7.84 24.12 28.48
C VAL A 744 7.49 24.07 29.96
N PHE A 745 8.08 23.13 30.71
CA PHE A 745 7.91 23.03 32.16
C PHE A 745 9.08 22.32 32.85
N GLU A 746 9.38 22.75 34.08
CA GLU A 746 10.29 22.07 35.00
C GLU A 746 9.54 21.02 35.84
N GLU A 747 9.98 19.76 35.83
CA GLU A 747 9.48 18.78 36.80
C GLU A 747 9.97 19.09 38.22
N ARG A 748 9.06 19.52 39.09
CA ARG A 748 9.28 19.44 40.55
C ARG A 748 8.78 18.09 41.06
N THR A 749 9.71 17.21 41.37
CA THR A 749 9.47 15.83 41.86
C THR A 749 8.72 15.81 43.21
N PHE A 750 7.40 15.88 43.19
CA PHE A 750 6.56 15.53 44.34
C PHE A 750 5.25 14.82 43.98
N LYS A 751 5.30 13.48 44.12
CA LYS A 751 4.20 12.56 44.45
C LYS A 751 2.93 12.57 43.58
N GLY A 752 2.91 11.63 42.64
CA GLY A 752 1.67 10.97 42.20
C GLY A 752 1.96 10.03 41.03
N ARG A 753 1.60 8.75 41.13
CA ARG A 753 1.62 7.83 39.99
C ARG A 753 0.66 8.36 38.92
N ARG A 754 1.18 9.06 37.92
CA ARG A 754 0.52 9.27 36.62
C ARG A 754 1.02 8.18 35.67
N PRO A 755 0.22 7.72 34.69
CA PRO A 755 0.73 6.86 33.63
C PRO A 755 1.81 7.60 32.83
N ASP A 756 2.83 6.87 32.39
CA ASP A 756 4.02 7.41 31.70
C ASP A 756 3.71 7.86 30.27
N ILE A 757 2.90 8.92 30.12
CA ILE A 757 2.64 9.57 28.84
C ILE A 757 3.72 10.63 28.61
N PRO A 758 4.49 10.59 27.50
CA PRO A 758 5.48 11.61 27.16
C PRO A 758 4.83 12.99 27.01
N GLU A 759 5.50 14.04 27.50
CA GLU A 759 5.01 15.42 27.50
C GLU A 759 6.15 16.38 27.04
N PRO A 760 5.89 17.46 26.30
CA PRO A 760 4.59 17.91 25.78
C PRO A 760 3.99 16.90 24.78
N ARG A 761 2.64 16.82 24.72
CA ARG A 761 1.94 15.72 24.04
C ARG A 761 1.56 15.99 22.59
N GLU A 762 0.97 17.15 22.33
CA GLU A 762 0.41 17.52 21.04
C GLU A 762 0.60 19.03 20.83
N ALA A 763 0.73 19.48 19.59
CA ALA A 763 0.84 20.89 19.24
C ALA A 763 0.10 21.21 17.93
N VAL A 764 -0.39 22.44 17.82
CA VAL A 764 -1.01 23.01 16.62
C VAL A 764 -0.47 24.42 16.42
N VAL A 765 -0.13 24.75 15.18
CA VAL A 765 0.30 26.09 14.74
C VAL A 765 -0.82 26.72 13.92
N VAL A 766 -1.40 27.83 14.41
CA VAL A 766 -2.52 28.52 13.76
C VAL A 766 -2.73 29.91 14.39
N ASP A 767 -3.27 30.87 13.64
CA ASP A 767 -3.68 32.18 14.19
C ASP A 767 -4.81 32.02 15.23
N LEU A 768 -4.51 32.36 16.50
CA LEU A 768 -5.42 32.39 17.65
C LEU A 768 -5.59 33.82 18.20
N THR A 769 -4.99 34.84 17.59
CA THR A 769 -5.16 36.26 17.95
C THR A 769 -6.13 36.98 17.02
N GLY A 770 -6.26 36.53 15.77
CA GLY A 770 -6.95 37.20 14.68
C GLY A 770 -6.11 38.33 14.05
N ASP A 771 -4.78 38.30 14.19
CA ASP A 771 -3.87 39.32 13.65
C ASP A 771 -3.19 38.92 12.32
N GLY A 772 -3.41 37.68 11.86
CA GLY A 772 -2.89 37.11 10.62
C GLY A 772 -1.57 36.36 10.76
N ARG A 773 -0.98 36.28 11.96
CA ARG A 773 0.23 35.49 12.24
C ARG A 773 -0.15 34.19 12.95
N ASN A 774 0.60 33.11 12.74
CA ASN A 774 0.31 31.86 13.42
C ASN A 774 0.88 31.86 14.85
N ASP A 775 0.04 31.51 15.80
CA ASP A 775 0.41 31.24 17.19
C ASP A 775 0.70 29.75 17.39
N LEU A 776 1.35 29.40 18.51
CA LEU A 776 1.62 28.01 18.87
C LEU A 776 0.78 27.59 20.08
N ALA A 777 -0.13 26.64 19.88
CA ALA A 777 -0.88 25.96 20.94
C ALA A 777 -0.27 24.60 21.27
N ILE A 778 -0.04 24.30 22.55
CA ILE A 778 0.50 23.04 23.06
C ILE A 778 -0.44 22.41 24.09
N LEU A 779 -0.63 21.10 24.01
CA LEU A 779 -1.33 20.32 25.01
C LEU A 779 -0.35 19.73 26.05
N VAL A 780 -0.48 20.14 27.31
CA VAL A 780 0.42 19.71 28.40
C VAL A 780 -0.36 19.41 29.69
N HIS A 781 -0.18 18.22 30.24
CA HIS A 781 -0.82 17.76 31.49
C HIS A 781 -2.35 17.92 31.53
N ASP A 782 -2.83 18.99 32.18
CA ASP A 782 -4.24 19.33 32.38
C ASP A 782 -4.64 20.65 31.70
N ARG A 783 -3.82 21.14 30.74
CA ARG A 783 -3.91 22.49 30.18
C ARG A 783 -3.62 22.53 28.68
N VAL A 784 -4.13 23.59 28.05
CA VAL A 784 -3.60 24.13 26.81
C VAL A 784 -2.73 25.34 27.15
N LEU A 785 -1.56 25.41 26.54
CA LEU A 785 -0.66 26.56 26.59
C LEU A 785 -0.68 27.21 25.20
N VAL A 786 -0.98 28.51 25.11
CA VAL A 786 -0.91 29.27 23.85
C VAL A 786 0.26 30.24 23.95
N TYR A 787 1.07 30.29 22.90
CA TYR A 787 2.19 31.22 22.75
C TYR A 787 1.86 32.14 21.58
N PRO A 788 1.29 33.34 21.85
CA PRO A 788 0.98 34.30 20.80
C PRO A 788 2.25 34.86 20.18
N GLN A 789 2.27 35.07 18.86
CA GLN A 789 3.40 35.69 18.15
C GLN A 789 3.52 37.21 18.47
N GLU A 790 4.70 37.81 18.22
CA GLU A 790 5.02 39.25 18.51
C GLU A 790 4.90 40.21 17.31
#